data_AF-A0A348WUT1-F1
#
_entry.id   AF-A0A348WUT1-F1
#
_cell.length_a   1.000
_cell.length_b   1.000
_cell.length_c   1.000
_cell.angle_alpha   90.00
_cell.angle_beta   90.00
_cell.angle_gamma   90.00
#
_symmetry.space_group_name_H-M   'P 1'
#
loop_
_entity.id
_entity.type
_entity.pdbx_description
1 polymer ?
#
loop_
_entity_poly.entity_id
_entity_poly.type
_entity_poly.pdbx_seq_one_letter_code
_entity_poly.pdbx_strand_id
1 'polypeptide(L)'
;MKKLFVFLTLALVSFFITGCIDENTDPKASVENAISQCFKNVDLNHVESNLVFETTIGEVTLSYDSSNKDVVSNEGIVRRQQVDVTLQITVTFSVGSYKKAKVYDVTVLKQELQTISQIKKLPTEGFVITTGIVAFIVYGTEKNVPVGFYLFDETDAIYVHSSEYAETLKVGNKVEVSGEYTKYIDQNSLTSAEMAGYTGAKQIVPTSVKTDGEIYEVPTSFIEDHSIANLCSIPVSENITSNVYKVVAKVRKSVGNGFVNYYFDDLNGVNSYYAYTTANGKDLAWLEEYDGSIRECYIAIHNCKLSASGNFWRIVPIQILDEVEVTDEEYMEYSLDRLANQFIDHYDSPCSFDLVNTDEKLAGSSVCYSSNFEGVTFTNDGYTIHLEFGEEKVTMAVTISLTYNGKTLTRVVEFEAAMVKPTIETITIEEARKAAKGEKVTIEGYIVGFLYLAGTSKPAGFELIDDTSSIAVFVSTAVDTNTDITKLSIGEFVYVEGYGDLYQPREDHNHTGSIRLNNAEVLYHDWQEHELPTHAIEEVVFKDLVNNPSDNNITNMVFKTQIYVERSSGSYVNYYIHDIHDPSLSTIVYSQNSGKNGPAEYEWLKPYAGKCVEAYVTLRIGAVSSGKFIWKAGVLQVLGEVDTPEALVGYFEKTKIEGLFDNEYADSAVIEYEVLEGSKIVLSHSSSDAVTAVQEGNLFQIHIATPTQTEDVSISLVLTYGSTETTIDIFFKIVKAEILTIEQFREKATKNGETVIVEGIVSSIVKSSGATKWNFYITDETGTIYCKTQAAVEVGDKVLIKGNMDLYYGLPQFADGSTITILSQGNAVPTSSFLKDKTLEEVAVDSKAGENALLGGIVYMDVEATVHVSASGERAYLSLGSVEIDLYNYTNAKYYAENYQELEALNEKTIVVTLVSFNWYKTQYTYVIANYVVVE
;
A
#
# COMPACT_ATOMS: atom_id res chain seq x y z
N MET A 1 25.68 11.80 -15.54
CA MET A 1 26.94 12.15 -16.26
C MET A 1 28.03 12.43 -15.23
N LYS A 2 29.22 11.82 -15.45
CA LYS A 2 30.51 11.89 -14.70
C LYS A 2 30.47 11.34 -13.25
N LYS A 3 30.54 10.00 -13.06
CA LYS A 3 31.74 9.12 -12.86
C LYS A 3 32.46 9.45 -11.52
N LEU A 4 32.80 8.53 -10.60
CA LEU A 4 33.39 7.19 -10.75
C LEU A 4 33.56 6.48 -9.36
N PHE A 5 33.26 5.16 -9.27
CA PHE A 5 33.89 4.00 -8.55
C PHE A 5 34.88 4.21 -7.37
N VAL A 6 35.22 3.28 -6.46
CA VAL A 6 34.79 1.95 -5.93
C VAL A 6 35.78 1.59 -4.78
N PHE A 7 35.32 0.74 -3.86
CA PHE A 7 35.98 -0.15 -2.89
C PHE A 7 37.52 -0.32 -2.81
N LEU A 8 37.94 -0.39 -1.53
CA LEU A 8 38.75 -1.44 -0.85
C LEU A 8 40.14 -1.77 -1.41
N THR A 9 41.18 -1.50 -0.59
CA THR A 9 42.30 -2.43 -0.49
C THR A 9 43.05 -2.30 0.84
N LEU A 10 43.11 -3.43 1.52
CA LEU A 10 44.10 -3.84 2.53
C LEU A 10 45.53 -3.54 2.03
N ALA A 11 46.38 -2.89 2.81
CA ALA A 11 47.82 -2.86 2.53
C ALA A 11 48.67 -2.70 3.79
N LEU A 12 49.09 -3.85 4.33
CA LEU A 12 50.34 -3.99 5.04
C LEU A 12 51.46 -3.87 3.99
N VAL A 13 52.04 -2.69 3.79
CA VAL A 13 53.33 -2.54 3.09
C VAL A 13 54.14 -1.40 3.72
N SER A 14 55.17 -1.82 4.43
CA SER A 14 56.38 -1.04 4.69
C SER A 14 56.97 -0.57 3.35
N PHE A 15 56.78 0.69 3.00
CA PHE A 15 57.69 1.39 2.10
C PHE A 15 58.08 2.71 2.74
N PHE A 16 59.36 2.79 3.09
CA PHE A 16 60.09 4.02 3.28
C PHE A 16 59.89 4.89 2.03
N ILE A 17 58.98 5.85 2.11
CA ILE A 17 59.04 7.05 1.30
C ILE A 17 59.52 8.13 2.24
N THR A 18 60.84 8.27 2.31
CA THR A 18 61.48 9.52 2.74
C THR A 18 61.00 10.60 1.78
N GLY A 19 59.88 11.25 2.11
CA GLY A 19 59.60 12.57 1.60
C GLY A 19 60.76 13.44 2.08
N CYS A 20 61.50 14.02 1.14
CA CYS A 20 62.49 15.04 1.43
C CYS A 20 61.80 16.14 2.24
N ILE A 21 62.01 16.14 3.55
CA ILE A 21 61.97 17.36 4.34
C ILE A 21 63.06 18.23 3.70
N ASP A 22 62.72 19.44 3.28
CA ASP A 22 63.72 20.43 2.87
C ASP A 22 64.81 20.43 3.95
N GLU A 23 66.07 20.12 3.59
CA GLU A 23 67.19 19.96 4.56
C GLU A 23 67.51 21.27 5.33
N ASN A 24 66.73 22.32 5.13
CA ASN A 24 66.84 23.63 5.78
C ASN A 24 65.68 23.99 6.74
N THR A 25 64.74 23.08 7.02
CA THR A 25 63.63 23.34 7.96
C THR A 25 63.94 22.73 9.33
N ASP A 26 64.21 23.57 10.34
CA ASP A 26 64.44 23.11 11.72
C ASP A 26 63.12 22.59 12.33
N PRO A 27 63.01 21.28 12.66
CA PRO A 27 61.78 20.70 13.21
C PRO A 27 61.30 21.40 14.49
N LYS A 28 62.22 22.00 15.27
CA LYS A 28 61.84 22.81 16.43
C LYS A 28 61.19 24.12 16.00
N ALA A 29 61.76 24.82 15.03
CA ALA A 29 61.20 26.07 14.51
C ALA A 29 59.82 25.85 13.86
N SER A 30 59.63 24.77 13.11
CA SER A 30 58.32 24.38 12.55
C SER A 30 57.29 24.12 13.66
N VAL A 31 57.67 23.40 14.73
CA VAL A 31 56.80 23.17 15.88
C VAL A 31 56.47 24.45 16.66
N GLU A 32 57.42 25.35 16.91
CA GLU A 32 57.13 26.63 17.58
C GLU A 32 56.22 27.52 16.72
N ASN A 33 56.40 27.54 15.40
CA ASN A 33 55.50 28.24 14.49
C ASN A 33 54.09 27.65 14.55
N ALA A 34 53.95 26.32 14.50
CA ALA A 34 52.66 25.64 14.64
C ALA A 34 51.99 25.93 15.99
N ILE A 35 52.75 25.96 17.10
CA ILE A 35 52.23 26.37 18.42
C ILE A 35 51.68 27.80 18.36
N SER A 36 52.37 28.73 17.68
CA SER A 36 51.91 30.12 17.57
C SER A 36 50.67 30.31 16.68
N GLN A 37 50.37 29.34 15.82
CA GLN A 37 49.21 29.35 14.92
C GLN A 37 48.02 28.59 15.49
N CYS A 38 48.28 27.53 16.27
CA CYS A 38 47.25 26.74 16.95
C CYS A 38 46.38 27.65 17.83
N PHE A 39 45.06 27.61 17.60
CA PHE A 39 44.06 28.46 18.26
C PHE A 39 44.28 29.98 18.18
N LYS A 40 45.12 30.49 17.27
CA LYS A 40 45.46 31.92 17.18
C LYS A 40 44.24 32.85 17.04
N ASN A 41 43.16 32.36 16.44
CA ASN A 41 41.93 33.13 16.19
C ASN A 41 40.75 32.66 17.06
N VAL A 42 41.01 31.93 18.14
CA VAL A 42 39.98 31.39 19.04
C VAL A 42 40.14 32.01 20.42
N ASP A 43 39.08 32.59 20.98
CA ASP A 43 39.08 33.03 22.38
C ASP A 43 38.78 31.85 23.30
N LEU A 44 39.85 31.22 23.80
CA LEU A 44 39.74 30.07 24.69
C LEU A 44 39.17 30.42 26.07
N ASN A 45 39.00 31.70 26.43
CA ASN A 45 38.38 32.08 27.71
C ASN A 45 36.86 32.28 27.61
N HIS A 46 36.29 32.27 26.41
CA HIS A 46 34.87 32.47 26.16
C HIS A 46 34.37 31.48 25.10
N VAL A 47 34.52 30.19 25.36
CA VAL A 47 34.13 29.14 24.42
C VAL A 47 32.64 28.82 24.56
N GLU A 48 31.89 29.07 23.49
CA GLU A 48 30.43 28.82 23.39
C GLU A 48 30.04 27.85 22.27
N SER A 49 31.00 27.46 21.43
CA SER A 49 30.80 26.61 20.24
C SER A 49 31.91 25.58 20.12
N ASN A 50 31.72 24.54 19.29
CA ASN A 50 32.76 23.55 18.98
C ASN A 50 34.08 24.21 18.57
N LEU A 51 35.18 23.64 19.04
CA LEU A 51 36.53 24.05 18.69
C LEU A 51 36.99 23.28 17.45
N VAL A 52 37.63 23.96 16.51
CA VAL A 52 38.25 23.30 15.35
C VAL A 52 39.63 22.77 15.76
N PHE A 53 39.78 21.45 15.79
CA PHE A 53 41.05 20.79 16.09
C PHE A 53 41.77 20.39 14.80
N GLU A 54 42.68 21.25 14.34
CA GLU A 54 43.50 21.00 13.15
C GLU A 54 44.41 19.78 13.37
N THR A 55 44.42 18.83 12.44
CA THR A 55 45.34 17.67 12.51
C THR A 55 46.74 17.99 12.00
N THR A 56 46.89 19.06 11.20
CA THR A 56 48.17 19.52 10.67
C THR A 56 48.27 21.05 10.60
N ILE A 57 49.46 21.59 10.84
CA ILE A 57 49.81 22.99 10.57
C ILE A 57 51.16 22.98 9.86
N GLY A 58 51.17 23.24 8.55
CA GLY A 58 52.35 23.01 7.71
C GLY A 58 52.74 21.53 7.70
N GLU A 59 54.00 21.22 8.02
CA GLU A 59 54.50 19.83 8.15
C GLU A 59 54.30 19.22 9.56
N VAL A 60 53.77 20.00 10.50
CA VAL A 60 53.55 19.56 11.90
C VAL A 60 52.22 18.83 12.01
N THR A 61 52.23 17.65 12.60
CA THR A 61 51.02 16.89 12.98
C THR A 61 50.62 17.19 14.42
N LEU A 62 49.33 17.33 14.69
CA LEU A 62 48.78 17.68 16.00
C LEU A 62 47.88 16.55 16.51
N SER A 63 47.87 16.36 17.83
CA SER A 63 46.91 15.48 18.53
C SER A 63 46.48 16.15 19.83
N TYR A 64 45.21 15.96 20.21
CA TYR A 64 44.55 16.69 21.29
C TYR A 64 44.10 15.72 22.39
N ASP A 65 44.25 16.14 23.65
CA ASP A 65 43.70 15.44 24.80
C ASP A 65 43.08 16.43 25.77
N SER A 66 41.77 16.31 25.98
CA SER A 66 41.01 17.11 26.94
C SER A 66 41.05 16.48 28.34
N SER A 67 41.27 17.32 29.35
CA SER A 67 41.17 16.96 30.77
C SER A 67 39.73 16.73 31.23
N ASN A 68 38.74 17.22 30.48
CA ASN A 68 37.32 16.95 30.72
C ASN A 68 36.60 16.68 29.39
N LYS A 69 36.57 15.40 29.02
CA LYS A 69 36.04 14.93 27.71
C LYS A 69 34.52 15.07 27.59
N ASP A 70 33.83 15.17 28.73
CA ASP A 70 32.38 15.38 28.77
C ASP A 70 32.02 16.82 28.41
N VAL A 71 32.92 17.78 28.67
CA VAL A 71 32.74 19.20 28.33
C VAL A 71 33.38 19.57 26.99
N VAL A 72 34.58 19.05 26.67
CA VAL A 72 35.21 19.20 25.36
C VAL A 72 35.81 17.86 24.92
N SER A 73 35.31 17.27 23.83
CA SER A 73 35.83 15.99 23.31
C SER A 73 37.21 16.12 22.66
N ASN A 74 37.87 14.99 22.36
CA ASN A 74 39.16 14.98 21.67
C ASN A 74 39.06 15.35 20.18
N GLU A 75 37.85 15.52 19.67
CA GLU A 75 37.50 16.00 18.34
C GLU A 75 37.06 17.47 18.34
N GLY A 76 37.04 18.12 19.51
CA GLY A 76 36.70 19.53 19.66
C GLY A 76 35.21 19.81 19.87
N ILE A 77 34.38 18.81 20.15
CA ILE A 77 32.95 19.00 20.42
C ILE A 77 32.77 19.58 21.83
N VAL A 78 32.13 20.75 21.93
CA VAL A 78 31.88 21.49 23.19
C VAL A 78 30.46 21.23 23.69
N ARG A 79 30.33 20.84 24.96
CA ARG A 79 29.05 20.62 25.66
C ARG A 79 28.94 21.53 26.89
N ARG A 80 28.28 22.67 26.72
CA ARG A 80 28.11 23.70 27.76
C ARG A 80 27.29 23.16 28.94
N GLN A 81 27.60 23.62 30.15
CA GLN A 81 26.92 23.26 31.41
C GLN A 81 26.21 24.48 31.99
N GLN A 82 25.45 24.36 33.08
CA GLN A 82 24.82 25.53 33.74
C GLN A 82 25.80 26.45 34.49
N VAL A 83 27.08 26.09 34.52
CA VAL A 83 28.17 26.87 35.14
C VAL A 83 29.34 26.95 34.16
N ASP A 84 30.13 28.00 34.29
CA ASP A 84 31.39 28.09 33.54
C ASP A 84 32.31 26.95 33.96
N VAL A 85 32.86 26.23 32.99
CA VAL A 85 33.80 25.13 33.26
C VAL A 85 35.15 25.48 32.67
N THR A 86 36.16 25.58 33.53
CA THR A 86 37.56 25.69 33.12
C THR A 86 38.18 24.30 33.05
N LEU A 87 38.83 23.99 31.94
CA LEU A 87 39.54 22.73 31.69
C LEU A 87 40.82 22.99 30.89
N GLN A 88 41.68 21.99 30.84
CA GLN A 88 42.92 22.00 30.06
C GLN A 88 42.83 21.10 28.83
N ILE A 89 43.31 21.61 27.69
CA ILE A 89 43.56 20.84 26.47
C ILE A 89 45.07 20.73 26.25
N THR A 90 45.57 19.49 26.21
CA THR A 90 46.96 19.20 25.87
C THR A 90 47.07 18.91 24.38
N VAL A 91 47.81 19.75 23.65
CA VAL A 91 48.09 19.57 22.22
C VAL A 91 49.52 19.08 22.03
N THR A 92 49.68 17.93 21.39
CA THR A 92 51.00 17.36 21.06
C THR A 92 51.32 17.57 19.59
N PHE A 93 52.36 18.37 19.34
CA PHE A 93 52.90 18.73 18.03
C PHE A 93 54.05 17.79 17.65
N SER A 94 54.03 17.21 16.45
CA SER A 94 55.03 16.23 16.00
C SER A 94 55.49 16.50 14.56
N VAL A 95 56.82 16.54 14.34
CA VAL A 95 57.49 16.57 13.03
C VAL A 95 58.65 15.58 13.05
N GLY A 96 58.63 14.58 12.17
CA GLY A 96 59.63 13.51 12.18
C GLY A 96 59.71 12.81 13.55
N SER A 97 60.89 12.82 14.19
CA SER A 97 61.10 12.26 15.54
C SER A 97 60.92 13.27 16.68
N TYR A 98 60.76 14.56 16.38
CA TYR A 98 60.60 15.61 17.39
C TYR A 98 59.13 15.77 17.79
N LYS A 99 58.87 15.81 19.10
CA LYS A 99 57.53 16.04 19.68
C LYS A 99 57.59 17.09 20.79
N LYS A 100 56.57 17.93 20.87
CA LYS A 100 56.39 18.90 21.96
C LYS A 100 54.91 18.99 22.33
N ALA A 101 54.61 18.98 23.62
CA ALA A 101 53.25 19.22 24.12
C ALA A 101 53.10 20.66 24.63
N LYS A 102 51.93 21.26 24.39
CA LYS A 102 51.51 22.55 24.94
C LYS A 102 50.12 22.40 25.54
N VAL A 103 49.96 22.93 26.75
CA VAL A 103 48.67 22.99 27.44
C VAL A 103 48.03 24.35 27.21
N TYR A 104 46.73 24.34 26.91
CA TYR A 104 45.87 25.51 26.82
C TYR A 104 44.77 25.41 27.88
N ASP A 105 44.62 26.46 28.68
CA ASP A 105 43.45 26.61 29.56
C ASP A 105 42.27 27.09 28.72
N VAL A 106 41.13 26.43 28.88
CA VAL A 106 39.89 26.68 28.13
C VAL A 106 38.76 26.88 29.12
N THR A 107 38.02 27.97 28.99
CA THR A 107 36.79 28.26 29.75
C THR A 107 35.60 28.16 28.82
N VAL A 108 34.78 27.12 29.04
CA VAL A 108 33.49 26.94 28.37
C VAL A 108 32.43 27.66 29.19
N LEU A 109 31.74 28.62 28.58
CA LEU A 109 30.75 29.44 29.28
C LEU A 109 29.47 28.66 29.55
N LYS A 110 28.79 29.01 30.63
CA LYS A 110 27.52 28.41 31.01
C LYS A 110 26.43 28.56 29.94
N GLN A 111 25.55 27.59 29.83
CA GLN A 111 24.28 27.63 29.09
C GLN A 111 23.14 27.72 30.11
N GLU A 112 22.30 28.75 30.00
CA GLU A 112 21.14 28.93 30.88
C GLU A 112 20.05 27.89 30.60
N LEU A 113 19.27 27.55 31.63
CA LEU A 113 18.12 26.67 31.50
C LEU A 113 17.02 27.36 30.69
N GLN A 114 16.51 26.67 29.68
CA GLN A 114 15.48 27.16 28.78
C GLN A 114 14.17 26.42 29.02
N THR A 115 13.07 27.14 28.94
CA THR A 115 11.73 26.53 28.88
C THR A 115 11.54 25.84 27.54
N ILE A 116 10.66 24.85 27.48
CA ILE A 116 10.40 24.08 26.27
C ILE A 116 9.84 24.99 25.16
N SER A 117 8.97 25.95 25.51
CA SER A 117 8.45 26.93 24.53
C SER A 117 9.58 27.78 23.92
N GLN A 118 10.60 28.15 24.70
CA GLN A 118 11.77 28.89 24.18
C GLN A 118 12.61 28.02 23.23
N ILE A 119 12.82 26.74 23.55
CA ILE A 119 13.57 25.80 22.70
C ILE A 119 12.89 25.65 21.34
N LYS A 120 11.56 25.43 21.32
CA LYS A 120 10.81 25.25 20.07
C LYS A 120 10.81 26.49 19.16
N LYS A 121 11.11 27.67 19.71
CA LYS A 121 11.21 28.95 18.99
C LYS A 121 12.64 29.30 18.55
N LEU A 122 13.64 28.45 18.81
CA LEU A 122 15.01 28.71 18.38
C LEU A 122 15.11 28.75 16.83
N PRO A 123 15.81 29.75 16.27
CA PRO A 123 15.94 29.90 14.82
C PRO A 123 16.83 28.82 14.18
N THR A 124 17.72 28.23 14.97
CA THR A 124 18.67 27.19 14.54
C THR A 124 18.67 26.03 15.53
N GLU A 125 19.03 24.85 15.03
CA GLU A 125 19.32 23.67 15.85
C GLU A 125 20.56 23.92 16.73
N GLY A 126 20.68 23.18 17.83
CA GLY A 126 21.82 23.31 18.71
C GLY A 126 21.60 22.76 20.11
N PHE A 127 22.64 22.87 20.93
CA PHE A 127 22.65 22.35 22.28
C PHE A 127 21.74 23.16 23.22
N VAL A 128 20.92 22.47 24.01
CA VAL A 128 19.95 23.05 24.95
C VAL A 128 19.98 22.31 26.29
N ILE A 129 19.58 23.01 27.36
CA ILE A 129 19.36 22.44 28.68
C ILE A 129 17.95 22.85 29.14
N THR A 130 17.14 21.88 29.56
CA THR A 130 15.77 22.12 30.04
C THR A 130 15.39 21.18 31.17
N THR A 131 14.32 21.50 31.88
CA THR A 131 13.72 20.65 32.90
C THR A 131 12.24 20.49 32.66
N GLY A 132 11.71 19.29 32.89
CA GLY A 132 10.28 19.03 32.81
C GLY A 132 9.91 17.73 33.52
N ILE A 133 8.65 17.35 33.38
CA ILE A 133 8.07 16.11 33.89
C ILE A 133 7.80 15.16 32.71
N VAL A 134 8.21 13.90 32.82
CA VAL A 134 7.93 12.87 31.82
C VAL A 134 6.43 12.61 31.76
N ALA A 135 5.77 12.97 30.66
CA ALA A 135 4.33 12.84 30.48
C ALA A 135 3.91 11.51 29.87
N PHE A 136 4.72 10.97 28.96
CA PHE A 136 4.41 9.73 28.25
C PHE A 136 5.68 9.05 27.74
N ILE A 137 5.74 7.71 27.75
CA ILE A 137 6.84 6.92 27.19
C ILE A 137 6.40 6.36 25.84
N VAL A 138 7.19 6.61 24.80
CA VAL A 138 6.92 6.12 23.43
C VAL A 138 7.66 4.80 23.23
N TYR A 139 7.00 3.82 22.62
CA TYR A 139 7.53 2.46 22.44
C TYR A 139 7.77 2.11 20.96
N GLY A 140 8.75 1.23 20.72
CA GLY A 140 9.27 0.85 19.40
C GLY A 140 8.97 -0.58 18.93
N THR A 141 9.31 -0.87 17.67
CA THR A 141 9.14 -2.14 16.92
C THR A 141 9.59 -3.40 17.67
N GLU A 142 10.76 -3.37 18.31
CA GLU A 142 11.37 -4.56 18.89
C GLU A 142 10.94 -4.71 20.36
N LYS A 143 9.98 -5.60 20.64
CA LYS A 143 9.59 -6.01 22.00
C LYS A 143 8.93 -4.95 22.88
N ASN A 144 8.27 -3.93 22.30
CA ASN A 144 7.65 -2.87 23.09
C ASN A 144 8.69 -2.20 24.01
N VAL A 145 9.87 -1.89 23.46
CA VAL A 145 10.95 -1.18 24.17
C VAL A 145 10.74 0.33 24.08
N PRO A 146 11.00 1.08 25.15
CA PRO A 146 11.02 2.55 25.10
C PRO A 146 12.01 3.07 24.03
N VAL A 147 11.56 4.03 23.22
CA VAL A 147 12.37 4.70 22.18
C VAL A 147 12.49 6.21 22.37
N GLY A 148 11.75 6.74 23.34
CA GLY A 148 11.74 8.14 23.72
C GLY A 148 10.61 8.44 24.67
N PHE A 149 10.46 9.71 25.02
CA PHE A 149 9.41 10.16 25.93
C PHE A 149 9.00 11.60 25.62
N TYR A 150 7.78 11.96 25.98
CA TYR A 150 7.34 13.35 25.98
C TYR A 150 7.67 14.00 27.32
N LEU A 151 8.31 15.16 27.26
CA LEU A 151 8.67 15.99 28.39
C LEU A 151 7.81 17.25 28.42
N PHE A 152 7.15 17.53 29.54
CA PHE A 152 6.28 18.69 29.72
C PHE A 152 6.87 19.64 30.76
N ASP A 153 6.83 20.94 30.50
CA ASP A 153 7.01 21.97 31.50
C ASP A 153 5.75 22.85 31.59
N GLU A 154 5.78 23.91 32.39
CA GLU A 154 4.62 24.82 32.53
C GLU A 154 4.28 25.60 31.25
N THR A 155 5.14 25.54 30.22
CA THR A 155 5.05 26.36 29.01
C THR A 155 4.71 25.58 27.76
N ASP A 156 5.15 24.32 27.62
CA ASP A 156 4.99 23.52 26.42
C ASP A 156 5.43 22.05 26.63
N ALA A 157 5.34 21.25 25.55
CA ALA A 157 5.82 19.88 25.45
C ALA A 157 6.88 19.69 24.35
N ILE A 158 7.77 18.71 24.54
CA ILE A 158 8.72 18.28 23.50
C ILE A 158 9.01 16.78 23.57
N TYR A 159 9.15 16.16 22.40
CA TYR A 159 9.63 14.79 22.29
C TYR A 159 11.14 14.72 22.52
N VAL A 160 11.56 13.79 23.39
CA VAL A 160 12.96 13.46 23.66
C VAL A 160 13.25 12.07 23.09
N HIS A 161 14.15 11.99 22.12
CA HIS A 161 14.47 10.75 21.42
C HIS A 161 15.66 10.03 22.06
N SER A 162 15.39 9.01 22.88
CA SER A 162 16.41 8.15 23.45
C SER A 162 15.82 6.88 24.05
N SER A 163 16.21 5.71 23.53
CA SER A 163 15.90 4.43 24.15
C SER A 163 16.58 4.26 25.51
N GLU A 164 17.88 4.54 25.59
CA GLU A 164 18.70 4.36 26.80
C GLU A 164 18.10 5.03 28.04
N TYR A 165 17.70 6.30 27.91
CA TYR A 165 17.12 7.02 29.05
C TYR A 165 15.65 6.62 29.27
N ALA A 166 14.86 6.44 28.21
CA ALA A 166 13.45 6.10 28.33
C ALA A 166 13.21 4.76 29.05
N GLU A 167 14.12 3.79 28.91
CA GLU A 167 14.07 2.50 29.63
C GLU A 167 14.12 2.61 31.16
N THR A 168 14.70 3.70 31.68
CA THR A 168 14.90 3.89 33.13
C THR A 168 13.89 4.82 33.79
N LEU A 169 13.13 5.58 32.99
CA LEU A 169 12.23 6.61 33.46
C LEU A 169 10.79 6.08 33.62
N LYS A 170 10.00 6.82 34.41
CA LYS A 170 8.57 6.61 34.60
C LYS A 170 7.82 7.89 34.32
N VAL A 171 6.56 7.77 33.90
CA VAL A 171 5.65 8.92 33.82
C VAL A 171 5.57 9.59 35.21
N GLY A 172 5.67 10.91 35.21
CA GLY A 172 5.74 11.77 36.39
C GLY A 172 7.16 12.03 36.90
N ASN A 173 8.21 11.39 36.38
CA ASN A 173 9.57 11.75 36.79
C ASN A 173 9.93 13.17 36.38
N LYS A 174 10.48 13.95 37.32
CA LYS A 174 11.13 15.22 37.01
C LYS A 174 12.53 14.95 36.46
N VAL A 175 12.83 15.53 35.30
CA VAL A 175 14.12 15.34 34.64
C VAL A 175 14.73 16.66 34.19
N GLU A 176 16.06 16.75 34.30
CA GLU A 176 16.89 17.72 33.60
C GLU A 176 17.46 17.04 32.36
N VAL A 177 17.20 17.60 31.18
CA VAL A 177 17.67 17.09 29.89
C VAL A 177 18.68 18.07 29.31
N SER A 178 19.87 17.56 29.00
CA SER A 178 20.92 18.27 28.25
C SER A 178 21.17 17.55 26.93
N GLY A 179 21.01 18.22 25.80
CA GLY A 179 21.08 17.56 24.50
C GLY A 179 20.98 18.50 23.31
N GLU A 180 20.94 17.93 22.12
CA GLU A 180 20.80 18.68 20.88
C GLU A 180 19.33 18.80 20.50
N TYR A 181 18.82 20.03 20.44
CA TYR A 181 17.55 20.32 19.79
C TYR A 181 17.74 20.27 18.28
N THR A 182 16.97 19.39 17.62
CA THR A 182 17.07 19.11 16.19
C THR A 182 15.68 18.89 15.58
N LYS A 183 15.61 18.85 14.25
CA LYS A 183 14.39 18.52 13.49
C LYS A 183 14.63 17.26 12.65
N TYR A 184 13.85 16.22 12.92
CA TYR A 184 14.03 14.94 12.25
C TYR A 184 13.18 14.80 10.99
N ILE A 185 13.83 14.39 9.90
CA ILE A 185 13.19 13.96 8.66
C ILE A 185 13.72 12.57 8.32
N ASP A 186 12.81 11.65 8.02
CA ASP A 186 13.19 10.34 7.50
C ASP A 186 13.94 10.50 6.16
N GLN A 187 15.03 9.75 5.98
CA GLN A 187 15.93 9.89 4.84
C GLN A 187 15.22 9.75 3.49
N ASN A 188 14.19 8.90 3.40
CA ASN A 188 13.44 8.68 2.16
C ASN A 188 12.43 9.81 1.87
N SER A 189 12.21 10.70 2.83
CA SER A 189 11.19 11.74 2.77
C SER A 189 11.76 13.14 2.49
N LEU A 190 13.08 13.29 2.35
CA LEU A 190 13.75 14.59 2.20
C LEU A 190 13.21 15.43 1.03
N THR A 191 13.10 14.84 -0.17
CA THR A 191 12.60 15.57 -1.35
C THR A 191 11.13 15.97 -1.20
N SER A 192 10.29 15.08 -0.68
CA SER A 192 8.87 15.40 -0.45
C SER A 192 8.69 16.44 0.66
N ALA A 193 9.57 16.45 1.66
CA ALA A 193 9.54 17.43 2.75
C ALA A 193 9.87 18.83 2.22
N GLU A 194 10.89 18.94 1.36
CA GLU A 194 11.27 20.18 0.69
C GLU A 194 10.10 20.71 -0.17
N MET A 195 9.48 19.85 -0.98
CA MET A 195 8.31 20.23 -1.79
C MET A 195 7.11 20.70 -0.95
N ALA A 196 6.90 20.11 0.22
CA ALA A 196 5.78 20.43 1.10
C ALA A 196 6.08 21.57 2.09
N GLY A 197 7.32 22.07 2.16
CA GLY A 197 7.76 23.05 3.14
C GLY A 197 7.90 22.50 4.57
N TYR A 198 7.91 21.17 4.76
CA TYR A 198 8.01 20.55 6.08
C TYR A 198 9.46 20.54 6.59
N THR A 199 9.69 21.12 7.77
CA THR A 199 11.05 21.32 8.32
C THR A 199 11.55 20.20 9.22
N GLY A 200 10.77 19.13 9.43
CA GLY A 200 11.13 17.99 10.29
C GLY A 200 10.52 18.04 11.70
N ALA A 201 10.48 16.90 12.37
CA ALA A 201 9.86 16.75 13.69
C ALA A 201 10.76 17.33 14.77
N LYS A 202 10.26 18.32 15.52
CA LYS A 202 10.99 18.98 16.61
C LYS A 202 11.23 18.00 17.75
N GLN A 203 12.49 17.79 18.12
CA GLN A 203 12.85 16.88 19.20
C GLN A 203 14.17 17.29 19.87
N ILE A 204 14.45 16.69 21.03
CA ILE A 204 15.76 16.74 21.69
C ILE A 204 16.40 15.36 21.61
N VAL A 205 17.65 15.28 21.15
CA VAL A 205 18.51 14.09 21.30
C VAL A 205 19.40 14.29 22.52
N PRO A 206 19.11 13.61 23.65
CA PRO A 206 19.78 13.87 24.91
C PRO A 206 21.21 13.32 24.91
N THR A 207 22.13 14.11 25.45
CA THR A 207 23.48 13.68 25.86
C THR A 207 23.54 13.29 27.33
N SER A 208 22.65 13.86 28.16
CA SER A 208 22.50 13.53 29.58
C SER A 208 21.06 13.77 30.02
N VAL A 209 20.52 12.84 30.80
CA VAL A 209 19.24 13.00 31.52
C VAL A 209 19.49 12.71 33.00
N LYS A 210 19.08 13.62 33.88
CA LYS A 210 19.19 13.46 35.34
C LYS A 210 17.80 13.50 35.96
N THR A 211 17.55 12.63 36.93
CA THR A 211 16.30 12.59 37.68
C THR A 211 16.56 12.43 39.18
N ASP A 212 15.67 12.95 40.01
CA ASP A 212 15.63 12.66 41.45
C ASP A 212 14.89 11.33 41.75
N GLY A 213 14.26 10.72 40.73
CA GLY A 213 13.50 9.47 40.85
C GLY A 213 12.10 9.63 41.44
N GLU A 214 11.75 10.84 41.90
CA GLU A 214 10.44 11.15 42.48
C GLU A 214 9.39 11.33 41.39
N ILE A 215 8.11 11.23 41.77
CA ILE A 215 6.95 11.35 40.88
C ILE A 215 6.21 12.64 41.19
N TYR A 216 6.01 13.46 40.16
CA TYR A 216 5.32 14.74 40.20
C TYR A 216 4.12 14.73 39.26
N GLU A 217 3.18 15.63 39.50
CA GLU A 217 2.06 15.88 38.60
C GLU A 217 2.57 16.46 37.28
N VAL A 218 2.04 15.94 36.16
CA VAL A 218 2.37 16.42 34.82
C VAL A 218 1.63 17.74 34.58
N PRO A 219 2.31 18.85 34.24
CA PRO A 219 1.64 20.12 34.00
C PRO A 219 0.83 20.07 32.71
N THR A 220 -0.46 20.43 32.75
CA THR A 220 -1.37 20.38 31.60
C THR A 220 -1.99 21.74 31.25
N SER A 221 -1.71 22.79 32.01
CA SER A 221 -2.34 24.11 31.84
C SER A 221 -2.00 24.83 30.55
N PHE A 222 -0.92 24.43 29.85
CA PHE A 222 -0.55 24.98 28.55
C PHE A 222 -1.29 24.33 27.37
N ILE A 223 -1.99 23.20 27.60
CA ILE A 223 -2.64 22.43 26.54
C ILE A 223 -3.88 23.18 26.05
N GLU A 224 -3.91 23.48 24.75
CA GLU A 224 -5.00 24.20 24.10
C GLU A 224 -6.07 23.23 23.55
N ASP A 225 -7.34 23.68 23.58
CA ASP A 225 -8.47 22.96 23.01
C ASP A 225 -8.51 23.10 21.49
N HIS A 226 -8.63 21.98 20.78
CA HIS A 226 -8.79 21.93 19.33
C HIS A 226 -9.72 20.80 18.90
N SER A 227 -10.35 20.93 17.73
CA SER A 227 -10.92 19.79 17.01
C SER A 227 -9.84 19.12 16.16
N ILE A 228 -10.04 17.84 15.84
CA ILE A 228 -9.16 17.13 14.91
C ILE A 228 -9.26 17.75 13.51
N ALA A 229 -10.46 18.17 13.10
CA ALA A 229 -10.68 18.88 11.84
C ALA A 229 -9.82 20.15 11.72
N ASN A 230 -9.77 20.98 12.78
CA ASN A 230 -8.94 22.18 12.79
C ASN A 230 -7.46 21.83 12.66
N LEU A 231 -6.98 20.82 13.38
CA LEU A 231 -5.58 20.39 13.31
C LEU A 231 -5.22 19.80 11.92
N CYS A 232 -6.15 19.07 11.28
CA CYS A 232 -5.98 18.55 9.92
C CYS A 232 -5.85 19.66 8.86
N SER A 233 -6.42 20.85 9.12
CA SER A 233 -6.37 22.01 8.21
C SER A 233 -5.06 22.79 8.25
N ILE A 234 -4.23 22.58 9.29
CA ILE A 234 -2.95 23.28 9.44
C ILE A 234 -1.96 22.74 8.40
N PRO A 235 -1.45 23.59 7.48
CA PRO A 235 -0.53 23.15 6.44
C PRO A 235 0.80 22.68 7.05
N VAL A 236 1.44 21.68 6.45
CA VAL A 236 2.67 21.08 7.00
C VAL A 236 3.89 22.00 7.01
N SER A 237 3.83 23.10 6.26
CA SER A 237 4.77 24.20 6.33
C SER A 237 4.71 24.94 7.67
N GLU A 238 3.56 24.93 8.34
CA GLU A 238 3.38 25.35 9.73
C GLU A 238 3.67 24.17 10.65
N ASN A 239 4.94 24.04 11.01
CA ASN A 239 5.41 22.88 11.79
C ASN A 239 4.88 22.92 13.23
N ILE A 240 3.86 22.13 13.52
CA ILE A 240 3.24 21.95 14.85
C ILE A 240 3.72 20.70 15.61
N THR A 241 4.78 20.04 15.14
CA THR A 241 5.30 18.84 15.82
C THR A 241 5.76 19.14 17.24
N SER A 242 5.63 18.13 18.11
CA SER A 242 5.78 18.20 19.56
C SER A 242 4.76 19.06 20.32
N ASN A 243 3.79 19.70 19.65
CA ASN A 243 2.67 20.34 20.34
C ASN A 243 1.69 19.27 20.87
N VAL A 244 1.02 19.60 21.97
CA VAL A 244 0.00 18.76 22.61
C VAL A 244 -1.31 19.53 22.63
N TYR A 245 -2.39 18.86 22.26
CA TYR A 245 -3.73 19.43 22.17
C TYR A 245 -4.72 18.59 22.95
N LYS A 246 -5.72 19.26 23.52
CA LYS A 246 -6.91 18.61 24.04
C LYS A 246 -7.93 18.53 22.91
N VAL A 247 -8.41 17.33 22.61
CA VAL A 247 -9.41 17.09 21.57
C VAL A 247 -10.56 16.25 22.11
N VAL A 248 -11.75 16.42 21.55
CA VAL A 248 -12.84 15.45 21.72
C VAL A 248 -12.85 14.55 20.50
N ALA A 249 -12.71 13.24 20.70
CA ALA A 249 -12.61 12.29 19.60
C ALA A 249 -13.29 10.96 19.94
N LYS A 250 -13.81 10.30 18.90
CA LYS A 250 -14.19 8.89 19.01
C LYS A 250 -12.95 8.04 18.85
N VAL A 251 -12.61 7.25 19.86
CA VAL A 251 -11.51 6.28 19.79
C VAL A 251 -12.00 5.06 19.02
N ARG A 252 -11.28 4.64 17.99
CA ARG A 252 -11.67 3.50 17.15
C ARG A 252 -10.51 2.54 16.90
N LYS A 253 -10.74 1.26 17.20
CA LYS A 253 -9.86 0.15 16.87
C LYS A 253 -10.11 -0.35 15.45
N SER A 254 -9.04 -0.72 14.75
CA SER A 254 -9.10 -1.35 13.44
C SER A 254 -8.11 -2.51 13.37
N VAL A 255 -8.61 -3.73 13.19
CA VAL A 255 -7.79 -4.94 13.14
C VAL A 255 -7.37 -5.22 11.70
N GLY A 256 -6.05 -5.28 11.47
CA GLY A 256 -5.44 -5.68 10.20
C GLY A 256 -4.81 -7.06 10.26
N ASN A 257 -4.19 -7.48 9.15
CA ASN A 257 -3.47 -8.76 9.11
C ASN A 257 -2.11 -8.63 9.82
N GLY A 258 -2.04 -9.03 11.09
CA GLY A 258 -0.81 -9.00 11.90
C GLY A 258 -0.51 -7.68 12.61
N PHE A 259 -1.45 -6.73 12.59
CA PHE A 259 -1.33 -5.43 13.28
C PHE A 259 -2.70 -4.93 13.75
N VAL A 260 -2.71 -4.06 14.76
CA VAL A 260 -3.89 -3.34 15.24
C VAL A 260 -3.61 -1.85 15.11
N ASN A 261 -4.53 -1.09 14.54
CA ASN A 261 -4.41 0.37 14.44
C ASN A 261 -5.48 1.03 15.32
N TYR A 262 -5.14 2.19 15.87
CA TYR A 262 -6.07 3.03 16.62
C TYR A 262 -6.21 4.38 15.93
N TYR A 263 -7.44 4.84 15.87
CA TYR A 263 -7.83 6.09 15.24
C TYR A 263 -8.56 6.98 16.25
N PHE A 264 -8.37 8.28 16.09
CA PHE A 264 -9.07 9.31 16.83
C PHE A 264 -9.89 10.06 15.78
N ASP A 265 -11.17 9.74 15.71
CA ASP A 265 -12.08 10.31 14.71
C ASP A 265 -12.69 11.60 15.25
N ASP A 266 -12.68 12.63 14.41
CA ASP A 266 -13.41 13.86 14.68
C ASP A 266 -14.92 13.60 14.67
N LEU A 267 -15.67 14.37 15.45
CA LEU A 267 -17.12 14.26 15.52
C LEU A 267 -17.81 14.69 14.21
N ASN A 268 -17.10 15.38 13.32
CA ASN A 268 -17.57 15.66 11.97
C ASN A 268 -17.65 14.44 11.04
N GLY A 269 -17.20 13.25 11.48
CA GLY A 269 -17.32 12.00 10.72
C GLY A 269 -16.48 11.93 9.43
N VAL A 270 -15.59 12.90 9.21
CA VAL A 270 -14.73 13.03 8.02
C VAL A 270 -13.25 12.99 8.40
N ASN A 271 -12.84 13.80 9.37
CA ASN A 271 -11.44 13.91 9.77
C ASN A 271 -11.08 12.85 10.82
N SER A 272 -9.84 12.37 10.76
CA SER A 272 -9.35 11.34 11.67
C SER A 272 -7.83 11.41 11.78
N TYR A 273 -7.31 11.15 12.97
CA TYR A 273 -5.89 10.92 13.18
C TYR A 273 -5.59 9.45 13.42
N TYR A 274 -4.49 9.00 12.80
CA TYR A 274 -3.85 7.72 13.10
C TYR A 274 -2.88 7.88 14.28
N ALA A 275 -3.07 7.06 15.31
CA ALA A 275 -2.11 6.92 16.39
C ALA A 275 -0.85 6.20 15.88
N TYR A 276 0.24 6.95 15.79
CA TYR A 276 1.50 6.45 15.27
C TYR A 276 2.09 5.40 16.20
N THR A 277 2.32 4.23 15.63
CA THR A 277 3.01 3.12 16.26
C THR A 277 4.03 2.56 15.28
N THR A 278 5.15 2.11 15.83
CA THR A 278 6.10 1.26 15.10
C THR A 278 6.01 -0.20 15.56
N ALA A 279 5.28 -0.51 16.63
CA ALA A 279 5.13 -1.85 17.21
C ALA A 279 3.85 -2.59 16.75
N ASN A 280 3.37 -2.31 15.54
CA ASN A 280 2.13 -2.88 14.99
C ASN A 280 0.90 -2.70 15.92
N GLY A 281 0.91 -1.64 16.72
CA GLY A 281 -0.14 -1.27 17.69
C GLY A 281 -0.13 -2.03 19.01
N LYS A 282 0.85 -2.90 19.26
CA LYS A 282 0.98 -3.63 20.54
C LYS A 282 1.25 -2.68 21.71
N ASP A 283 2.01 -1.62 21.45
CA ASP A 283 2.30 -0.50 22.36
C ASP A 283 1.06 0.32 22.74
N LEU A 284 0.00 0.24 21.93
CA LEU A 284 -1.24 0.99 22.09
C LEU A 284 -2.42 0.12 22.57
N ALA A 285 -2.17 -1.12 23.00
CA ALA A 285 -3.22 -2.04 23.46
C ALA A 285 -4.03 -1.53 24.65
N TRP A 286 -3.49 -0.57 25.41
CA TRP A 286 -4.23 0.12 26.48
C TRP A 286 -5.41 0.95 25.96
N LEU A 287 -5.46 1.27 24.66
CA LEU A 287 -6.59 1.99 24.05
C LEU A 287 -7.82 1.10 23.81
N GLU A 288 -7.69 -0.22 23.91
CA GLU A 288 -8.77 -1.17 23.60
C GLU A 288 -10.02 -0.95 24.47
N GLU A 289 -9.84 -0.53 25.73
CA GLU A 289 -10.96 -0.29 26.64
C GLU A 289 -11.84 0.91 26.23
N TYR A 290 -11.33 1.79 25.36
CA TYR A 290 -12.02 2.99 24.90
C TYR A 290 -12.63 2.84 23.50
N ASP A 291 -12.49 1.68 22.85
CA ASP A 291 -12.97 1.47 21.49
C ASP A 291 -14.47 1.76 21.36
N GLY A 292 -14.81 2.65 20.43
CA GLY A 292 -16.17 3.12 20.16
C GLY A 292 -16.65 4.28 21.05
N SER A 293 -15.95 4.58 22.15
CA SER A 293 -16.33 5.67 23.06
C SER A 293 -15.83 7.03 22.58
N ILE A 294 -16.56 8.09 22.97
CA ILE A 294 -16.17 9.48 22.70
C ILE A 294 -15.53 10.04 23.96
N ARG A 295 -14.30 10.52 23.82
CA ARG A 295 -13.45 10.90 24.95
C ARG A 295 -12.83 12.25 24.72
N GLU A 296 -12.65 13.00 25.80
CA GLU A 296 -11.61 14.01 25.84
C GLU A 296 -10.23 13.31 25.81
N CYS A 297 -9.31 13.78 24.99
CA CYS A 297 -8.01 13.17 24.79
C CYS A 297 -6.91 14.22 24.77
N TYR A 298 -5.78 13.95 25.40
CA TYR A 298 -4.54 14.67 25.12
C TYR A 298 -3.78 13.91 24.03
N ILE A 299 -3.51 14.59 22.92
CA ILE A 299 -2.77 14.05 21.78
C ILE A 299 -1.56 14.92 21.47
N ALA A 300 -0.42 14.30 21.17
CA ALA A 300 0.78 15.01 20.72
C ALA A 300 0.98 14.83 19.23
N ILE A 301 1.26 15.90 18.48
CA ILE A 301 1.62 15.79 17.07
C ILE A 301 3.08 15.33 16.97
N HIS A 302 3.31 14.09 16.54
CA HIS A 302 4.63 13.47 16.61
C HIS A 302 5.49 13.73 15.37
N ASN A 303 4.94 13.47 14.17
CA ASN A 303 5.62 13.68 12.90
C ASN A 303 4.60 13.84 11.74
N CYS A 304 5.11 13.97 10.51
CA CYS A 304 4.29 14.06 9.31
C CYS A 304 4.54 12.86 8.37
N LYS A 305 3.47 12.27 7.82
CA LYS A 305 3.53 11.39 6.65
C LYS A 305 3.47 12.23 5.39
N LEU A 306 4.50 12.14 4.55
CA LEU A 306 4.54 12.79 3.25
C LEU A 306 4.24 11.74 2.17
N SER A 307 3.32 12.05 1.26
CA SER A 307 2.95 11.13 0.18
C SER A 307 2.36 11.85 -1.03
N ALA A 308 2.37 11.20 -2.19
CA ALA A 308 1.72 11.73 -3.40
C ALA A 308 0.21 11.94 -3.23
N SER A 309 -0.42 11.17 -2.33
CA SER A 309 -1.85 11.26 -1.99
C SER A 309 -2.16 12.34 -0.94
N GLY A 310 -1.17 13.11 -0.49
CA GLY A 310 -1.33 14.15 0.53
C GLY A 310 -0.36 14.03 1.70
N ASN A 311 -0.30 15.08 2.51
CA ASN A 311 0.55 15.17 3.69
C ASN A 311 -0.31 15.17 4.95
N PHE A 312 0.04 14.35 5.94
CA PHE A 312 -0.82 14.16 7.11
C PHE A 312 0.01 14.11 8.40
N TRP A 313 -0.41 14.86 9.41
CA TRP A 313 0.11 14.76 10.76
C TRP A 313 -0.19 13.38 11.35
N ARG A 314 0.75 12.83 12.11
CA ARG A 314 0.55 11.62 12.93
C ARG A 314 0.69 11.96 14.39
N ILE A 315 -0.07 11.27 15.22
CA ILE A 315 -0.17 11.61 16.64
C ILE A 315 0.42 10.52 17.52
N VAL A 316 0.78 10.87 18.74
CA VAL A 316 0.92 9.93 19.85
C VAL A 316 -0.15 10.30 20.89
N PRO A 317 -1.01 9.36 21.30
CA PRO A 317 -1.95 9.62 22.39
C PRO A 317 -1.19 9.70 23.72
N ILE A 318 -1.38 10.80 24.44
CA ILE A 318 -0.74 11.05 25.73
C ILE A 318 -1.61 10.53 26.87
N GLN A 319 -2.92 10.85 26.83
CA GLN A 319 -3.86 10.47 27.87
C GLN A 319 -5.29 10.44 27.32
N ILE A 320 -6.08 9.47 27.78
CA ILE A 320 -7.54 9.43 27.59
C ILE A 320 -8.19 9.92 28.88
N LEU A 321 -9.12 10.86 28.75
CA LEU A 321 -9.78 11.55 29.84
C LEU A 321 -11.27 11.12 29.89
N ASP A 322 -12.14 12.03 30.32
CA ASP A 322 -13.54 11.76 30.59
C ASP A 322 -14.32 11.40 29.31
N GLU A 323 -15.37 10.60 29.50
CA GLU A 323 -16.36 10.33 28.46
C GLU A 323 -17.16 11.59 28.18
N VAL A 324 -17.40 11.86 26.90
CA VAL A 324 -18.19 13.01 26.46
C VAL A 324 -19.49 12.50 25.87
N GLU A 325 -20.61 12.89 26.47
CA GLU A 325 -21.92 12.74 25.83
C GLU A 325 -22.10 13.84 24.79
N VAL A 326 -22.26 13.46 23.54
CA VAL A 326 -22.54 14.38 22.42
C VAL A 326 -24.03 14.36 22.13
N THR A 327 -24.63 15.54 22.09
CA THR A 327 -26.06 15.72 21.82
C THR A 327 -26.39 15.50 20.34
N ASP A 328 -27.65 15.16 20.05
CA ASP A 328 -28.11 15.08 18.65
C ASP A 328 -27.88 16.41 17.91
N GLU A 329 -28.11 17.54 18.59
CA GLU A 329 -27.93 18.88 18.03
C GLU A 329 -26.47 19.14 17.61
N GLU A 330 -25.48 18.69 18.38
CA GLU A 330 -24.07 18.81 18.00
C GLU A 330 -23.76 17.99 16.75
N TYR A 331 -24.25 16.75 16.65
CA TYR A 331 -24.12 15.96 15.43
C TYR A 331 -24.81 16.61 14.22
N MET A 332 -25.96 17.25 14.45
CA MET A 332 -26.69 17.97 13.42
C MET A 332 -25.94 19.21 12.93
N GLU A 333 -25.22 19.95 13.79
CA GLU A 333 -24.39 21.08 13.36
C GLU A 333 -23.26 20.64 12.42
N TYR A 334 -22.55 19.55 12.75
CA TYR A 334 -21.54 18.99 11.84
C TYR A 334 -22.16 18.53 10.51
N SER A 335 -23.39 18.02 10.54
CA SER A 335 -24.13 17.65 9.34
C SER A 335 -24.51 18.87 8.50
N LEU A 336 -24.95 19.95 9.14
CA LEU A 336 -25.23 21.22 8.46
C LEU A 336 -23.98 21.84 7.84
N ASP A 337 -22.80 21.70 8.45
CA ASP A 337 -21.52 22.10 7.83
C ASP A 337 -21.28 21.34 6.52
N ARG A 338 -21.44 20.00 6.54
CA ARG A 338 -21.27 19.16 5.35
C ARG A 338 -22.29 19.48 4.27
N LEU A 339 -23.55 19.72 4.65
CA LEU A 339 -24.63 20.06 3.72
C LEU A 339 -24.45 21.46 3.12
N ALA A 340 -23.91 22.41 3.88
CA ALA A 340 -23.61 23.76 3.39
C ALA A 340 -22.51 23.75 2.32
N ASN A 341 -21.54 22.83 2.41
CA ASN A 341 -20.46 22.66 1.41
C ASN A 341 -20.95 22.19 0.03
N GLN A 342 -22.24 21.92 -0.15
CA GLN A 342 -22.84 21.70 -1.48
C GLN A 342 -22.87 23.00 -2.31
N PHE A 343 -22.90 24.15 -1.63
CA PHE A 343 -22.89 25.47 -2.26
C PHE A 343 -21.46 26.01 -2.32
N ILE A 344 -21.20 26.89 -3.29
CA ILE A 344 -19.95 27.65 -3.41
C ILE A 344 -20.23 29.14 -3.14
N ASP A 345 -19.18 29.89 -2.80
CA ASP A 345 -19.32 31.27 -2.34
C ASP A 345 -19.83 32.24 -3.42
N HIS A 346 -19.59 31.95 -4.71
CA HIS A 346 -20.22 32.67 -5.82
C HIS A 346 -20.56 31.77 -7.02
N TYR A 347 -21.54 32.20 -7.82
CA TYR A 347 -21.89 31.60 -9.11
C TYR A 347 -21.81 32.65 -10.23
N ASP A 348 -21.06 32.35 -11.29
CA ASP A 348 -20.84 33.27 -12.42
C ASP A 348 -21.74 32.99 -13.64
N SER A 349 -22.58 31.96 -13.58
CA SER A 349 -23.53 31.60 -14.63
C SER A 349 -24.75 30.91 -14.00
N PRO A 350 -25.97 31.12 -14.52
CA PRO A 350 -27.14 30.34 -14.14
C PRO A 350 -26.85 28.84 -14.25
N CYS A 351 -27.28 28.09 -13.26
CA CYS A 351 -26.92 26.68 -13.14
C CYS A 351 -28.01 25.87 -12.47
N SER A 352 -27.91 24.56 -12.60
CA SER A 352 -28.77 23.61 -11.91
C SER A 352 -27.96 22.42 -11.43
N PHE A 353 -28.19 21.97 -10.21
CA PHE A 353 -27.49 20.81 -9.65
C PHE A 353 -28.33 20.11 -8.59
N ASP A 354 -28.00 18.85 -8.32
CA ASP A 354 -28.70 18.04 -7.33
C ASP A 354 -28.11 18.24 -5.92
N LEU A 355 -29.00 18.30 -4.94
CA LEU A 355 -28.71 18.40 -3.52
C LEU A 355 -29.04 17.06 -2.84
N VAL A 356 -28.24 16.68 -1.86
CA VAL A 356 -28.47 15.46 -1.08
C VAL A 356 -29.70 15.61 -0.18
N ASN A 357 -30.48 14.54 -0.06
CA ASN A 357 -31.68 14.50 0.79
C ASN A 357 -31.44 13.93 2.19
N THR A 358 -30.22 13.45 2.45
CA THR A 358 -29.75 12.88 3.72
C THR A 358 -28.26 13.15 3.86
N ASP A 359 -27.71 12.99 5.06
CA ASP A 359 -26.27 12.98 5.28
C ASP A 359 -25.78 11.58 5.63
N GLU A 360 -24.92 11.01 4.78
CA GLU A 360 -24.39 9.66 4.94
C GLU A 360 -23.59 9.48 6.24
N LYS A 361 -23.02 10.55 6.81
CA LYS A 361 -22.28 10.51 8.09
C LYS A 361 -23.20 10.60 9.30
N LEU A 362 -24.46 11.00 9.11
CA LEU A 362 -25.48 11.05 10.14
C LEU A 362 -26.68 10.17 9.72
N ALA A 363 -26.49 8.85 9.82
CA ALA A 363 -27.47 7.86 9.40
C ALA A 363 -28.83 8.07 10.10
N GLY A 364 -29.91 8.13 9.31
CA GLY A 364 -31.26 8.42 9.80
C GLY A 364 -31.64 9.90 9.79
N SER A 365 -30.76 10.77 9.29
CA SER A 365 -31.09 12.16 8.99
C SER A 365 -31.99 12.29 7.75
N SER A 366 -32.75 13.38 7.68
CA SER A 366 -33.49 13.80 6.48
C SER A 366 -33.36 15.30 6.27
N VAL A 367 -33.17 15.74 5.03
CA VAL A 367 -32.90 17.14 4.66
C VAL A 367 -33.98 17.66 3.73
N CYS A 368 -34.38 18.92 3.95
CA CYS A 368 -35.22 19.70 3.03
C CYS A 368 -34.56 21.06 2.76
N TYR A 369 -34.78 21.60 1.55
CA TYR A 369 -34.27 22.90 1.14
C TYR A 369 -35.41 23.85 0.83
N SER A 370 -35.22 25.13 1.09
CA SER A 370 -36.16 26.18 0.71
C SER A 370 -35.44 27.50 0.47
N SER A 371 -36.03 28.36 -0.36
CA SER A 371 -35.56 29.72 -0.57
C SER A 371 -36.74 30.64 -0.80
N ASN A 372 -36.58 31.90 -0.39
CA ASN A 372 -37.49 33.00 -0.68
C ASN A 372 -36.89 34.02 -1.67
N PHE A 373 -35.71 33.72 -2.22
CA PHE A 373 -35.04 34.59 -3.20
C PHE A 373 -35.61 34.37 -4.60
N GLU A 374 -35.86 35.48 -5.30
CA GLU A 374 -36.21 35.45 -6.72
C GLU A 374 -35.03 34.88 -7.51
N GLY A 375 -35.31 33.91 -8.38
CA GLY A 375 -34.28 33.19 -9.14
C GLY A 375 -33.82 31.87 -8.52
N VAL A 376 -34.16 31.57 -7.27
CA VAL A 376 -33.87 30.26 -6.65
C VAL A 376 -35.13 29.40 -6.67
N THR A 377 -35.11 28.31 -7.43
CA THR A 377 -36.24 27.36 -7.48
C THR A 377 -35.77 25.93 -7.27
N PHE A 378 -36.70 25.06 -6.88
CA PHE A 378 -36.43 23.64 -6.64
C PHE A 378 -37.39 22.78 -7.45
N THR A 379 -36.86 21.75 -8.10
CA THR A 379 -37.64 20.69 -8.76
C THR A 379 -37.28 19.33 -8.14
N ASN A 380 -37.81 18.24 -8.71
CA ASN A 380 -37.53 16.87 -8.26
C ASN A 380 -37.74 16.68 -6.74
N ASP A 381 -38.96 16.95 -6.28
CA ASP A 381 -39.34 16.92 -4.85
C ASP A 381 -38.52 17.85 -3.92
N GLY A 382 -37.89 18.87 -4.48
CA GLY A 382 -37.14 19.88 -3.70
C GLY A 382 -35.62 19.66 -3.69
N TYR A 383 -35.11 18.74 -4.51
CA TYR A 383 -33.71 18.29 -4.46
C TYR A 383 -32.87 18.70 -5.66
N THR A 384 -33.46 19.14 -6.77
CA THR A 384 -32.70 19.80 -7.84
C THR A 384 -32.89 21.30 -7.70
N ILE A 385 -31.81 22.03 -7.38
CA ILE A 385 -31.84 23.48 -7.27
C ILE A 385 -31.55 24.12 -8.64
N HIS A 386 -32.29 25.17 -8.97
CA HIS A 386 -32.05 26.01 -10.14
C HIS A 386 -31.76 27.43 -9.67
N LEU A 387 -30.63 27.98 -10.12
CA LEU A 387 -30.19 29.34 -9.84
C LEU A 387 -30.27 30.17 -11.13
N GLU A 388 -31.12 31.19 -11.13
CA GLU A 388 -31.38 32.07 -12.26
C GLU A 388 -31.09 33.52 -11.89
N PHE A 389 -30.14 34.14 -12.58
CA PHE A 389 -29.68 35.51 -12.30
C PHE A 389 -29.06 36.18 -13.55
N GLY A 390 -28.99 37.51 -13.54
CA GLY A 390 -28.43 38.32 -14.63
C GLY A 390 -27.03 38.84 -14.34
N GLU A 391 -26.56 39.80 -15.14
CA GLU A 391 -25.23 40.45 -14.99
C GLU A 391 -25.10 41.27 -13.69
N GLU A 392 -26.22 41.72 -13.11
CA GLU A 392 -26.19 42.45 -11.84
C GLU A 392 -25.87 41.50 -10.68
N LYS A 393 -24.86 41.86 -9.89
CA LYS A 393 -24.47 41.13 -8.69
C LYS A 393 -25.60 41.13 -7.65
N VAL A 394 -26.07 39.94 -7.31
CA VAL A 394 -27.05 39.68 -6.25
C VAL A 394 -26.47 38.76 -5.19
N THR A 395 -27.02 38.80 -3.97
CA THR A 395 -26.76 37.82 -2.92
C THR A 395 -28.00 36.96 -2.79
N MET A 396 -27.88 35.66 -3.06
CA MET A 396 -28.95 34.68 -2.94
C MET A 396 -28.77 33.89 -1.65
N ALA A 397 -29.85 33.28 -1.14
CA ALA A 397 -29.76 32.41 0.03
C ALA A 397 -30.64 31.17 -0.09
N VAL A 398 -30.17 30.07 0.52
CA VAL A 398 -30.89 28.81 0.67
C VAL A 398 -30.95 28.45 2.15
N THR A 399 -32.14 28.10 2.63
CA THR A 399 -32.35 27.54 3.97
C THR A 399 -32.34 26.02 3.90
N ILE A 400 -31.36 25.41 4.53
CA ILE A 400 -31.24 23.97 4.78
C ILE A 400 -32.02 23.65 6.06
N SER A 401 -32.89 22.64 6.03
CA SER A 401 -33.62 22.13 7.19
C SER A 401 -33.32 20.65 7.39
N LEU A 402 -32.53 20.35 8.41
CA LEU A 402 -32.09 19.00 8.78
C LEU A 402 -32.94 18.46 9.93
N THR A 403 -33.46 17.25 9.79
CA THR A 403 -34.17 16.53 10.86
C THR A 403 -33.43 15.25 11.23
N TYR A 404 -33.24 15.01 12.52
CA TYR A 404 -32.58 13.83 13.08
C TYR A 404 -33.15 13.52 14.47
N ASN A 405 -33.44 12.25 14.76
CA ASN A 405 -34.03 11.78 16.03
C ASN A 405 -35.23 12.61 16.55
N GLY A 406 -36.06 13.14 15.63
CA GLY A 406 -37.25 13.94 15.96
C GLY A 406 -36.96 15.41 16.28
N LYS A 407 -35.72 15.88 16.15
CA LYS A 407 -35.31 17.27 16.25
C LYS A 407 -35.05 17.86 14.87
N THR A 408 -35.24 19.16 14.72
CA THR A 408 -35.00 19.88 13.45
C THR A 408 -34.15 21.11 13.70
N LEU A 409 -33.05 21.24 12.96
CA LEU A 409 -32.20 22.44 12.92
C LEU A 409 -32.18 23.00 11.50
N THR A 410 -31.98 24.32 11.39
CA THR A 410 -31.94 25.01 10.11
C THR A 410 -30.69 25.85 9.98
N ARG A 411 -30.14 25.94 8.76
CA ARG A 411 -29.03 26.84 8.43
C ARG A 411 -29.32 27.58 7.15
N VAL A 412 -29.02 28.88 7.14
CA VAL A 412 -29.07 29.70 5.92
C VAL A 412 -27.66 29.73 5.33
N VAL A 413 -27.55 29.40 4.05
CA VAL A 413 -26.33 29.56 3.25
C VAL A 413 -26.57 30.72 2.29
N GLU A 414 -25.69 31.71 2.32
CA GLU A 414 -25.71 32.86 1.42
C GLU A 414 -24.55 32.74 0.43
N PHE A 415 -24.78 33.10 -0.84
CA PHE A 415 -23.75 33.12 -1.88
C PHE A 415 -24.00 34.28 -2.85
N GLU A 416 -22.94 34.74 -3.50
CA GLU A 416 -23.00 35.78 -4.51
C GLU A 416 -23.34 35.19 -5.88
N ALA A 417 -24.10 35.91 -6.71
CA ALA A 417 -24.40 35.47 -8.07
C ALA A 417 -24.41 36.65 -9.04
N ALA A 418 -23.71 36.52 -10.16
CA ALA A 418 -23.67 37.50 -11.24
C ALA A 418 -23.25 36.81 -12.54
N MET A 419 -23.97 36.99 -13.64
CA MET A 419 -23.55 36.42 -14.93
C MET A 419 -22.29 37.13 -15.42
N VAL A 420 -21.14 36.44 -15.39
CA VAL A 420 -19.84 36.98 -15.79
C VAL A 420 -19.10 35.94 -16.62
N LYS A 421 -19.12 36.10 -17.96
CA LYS A 421 -18.24 35.33 -18.85
C LYS A 421 -16.92 36.08 -19.03
N PRO A 422 -15.77 35.54 -18.60
CA PRO A 422 -14.48 36.17 -18.81
C PRO A 422 -14.08 36.12 -20.29
N THR A 423 -13.39 37.16 -20.76
CA THR A 423 -12.71 37.15 -22.06
C THR A 423 -11.30 36.61 -21.88
N ILE A 424 -11.05 35.39 -22.36
CA ILE A 424 -9.76 34.69 -22.24
C ILE A 424 -9.23 34.43 -23.64
N GLU A 425 -7.95 34.75 -23.90
CA GLU A 425 -7.29 34.40 -25.16
C GLU A 425 -6.96 32.90 -25.18
N THR A 426 -7.38 32.20 -26.24
CA THR A 426 -7.21 30.75 -26.39
C THR A 426 -6.56 30.41 -27.73
N ILE A 427 -5.99 29.20 -27.80
CA ILE A 427 -5.65 28.53 -29.05
C ILE A 427 -6.63 27.38 -29.31
N THR A 428 -6.65 26.86 -30.54
CA THR A 428 -7.46 25.69 -30.89
C THR A 428 -6.89 24.42 -30.26
N ILE A 429 -7.73 23.40 -30.05
CA ILE A 429 -7.27 22.10 -29.53
C ILE A 429 -6.29 21.44 -30.51
N GLU A 430 -6.47 21.57 -31.83
CA GLU A 430 -5.51 21.07 -32.81
C GLU A 430 -4.11 21.70 -32.66
N GLU A 431 -4.03 22.98 -32.29
CA GLU A 431 -2.78 23.65 -31.95
C GLU A 431 -2.21 23.17 -30.62
N ALA A 432 -3.05 23.04 -29.58
CA ALA A 432 -2.64 22.57 -28.26
C ALA A 432 -2.07 21.14 -28.29
N ARG A 433 -2.59 20.26 -29.15
CA ARG A 433 -2.05 18.91 -29.37
C ARG A 433 -0.59 18.89 -29.85
N LYS A 434 -0.09 20.00 -30.40
CA LYS A 434 1.29 20.17 -30.90
C LYS A 434 2.22 20.78 -29.83
N ALA A 435 1.70 21.13 -28.66
CA ALA A 435 2.48 21.73 -27.56
C ALA A 435 3.57 20.78 -27.07
N ALA A 436 4.76 21.32 -26.81
CA ALA A 436 5.86 20.55 -26.24
C ALA A 436 5.57 20.18 -24.78
N LYS A 437 6.24 19.13 -24.28
CA LYS A 437 6.12 18.74 -22.87
C LYS A 437 6.55 19.90 -21.95
N GLY A 438 5.65 20.33 -21.06
CA GLY A 438 5.84 21.46 -20.14
C GLY A 438 5.55 22.83 -20.75
N GLU A 439 5.10 22.90 -22.00
CA GLU A 439 4.58 24.14 -22.60
C GLU A 439 3.18 24.43 -22.06
N LYS A 440 2.97 25.67 -21.60
CA LYS A 440 1.68 26.11 -21.06
C LYS A 440 0.79 26.61 -22.19
N VAL A 441 -0.45 26.15 -22.23
CA VAL A 441 -1.45 26.53 -23.23
C VAL A 441 -2.80 26.79 -22.56
N THR A 442 -3.61 27.63 -23.20
CA THR A 442 -4.98 27.95 -22.76
C THR A 442 -5.93 27.64 -23.90
N ILE A 443 -6.94 26.81 -23.64
CA ILE A 443 -7.91 26.32 -24.62
C ILE A 443 -9.33 26.52 -24.12
N GLU A 444 -10.28 26.48 -25.04
CA GLU A 444 -11.72 26.38 -24.75
C GLU A 444 -12.32 25.18 -25.47
N GLY A 445 -13.45 24.67 -24.97
CA GLY A 445 -14.18 23.58 -25.62
C GLY A 445 -15.31 23.05 -24.75
N TYR A 446 -15.88 21.94 -25.20
CA TYR A 446 -16.99 21.25 -24.54
C TYR A 446 -16.53 19.92 -23.96
N ILE A 447 -16.99 19.58 -22.75
CA ILE A 447 -16.68 18.30 -22.11
C ILE A 447 -17.42 17.18 -22.84
N VAL A 448 -16.70 16.17 -23.33
CA VAL A 448 -17.27 15.01 -24.04
C VAL A 448 -17.15 13.70 -23.25
N GLY A 449 -16.38 13.70 -22.16
CA GLY A 449 -16.32 12.58 -21.22
C GLY A 449 -15.38 12.85 -20.06
N PHE A 450 -15.43 12.01 -19.03
CA PHE A 450 -14.59 12.16 -17.82
C PHE A 450 -13.41 11.20 -17.77
N LEU A 451 -12.36 11.62 -17.06
CA LEU A 451 -11.12 10.87 -16.83
C LEU A 451 -10.94 10.60 -15.34
N TYR A 452 -10.43 9.42 -14.99
CA TYR A 452 -10.26 8.99 -13.61
C TYR A 452 -8.81 8.54 -13.34
N LEU A 453 -8.39 8.67 -12.08
CA LEU A 453 -7.12 8.14 -11.60
C LEU A 453 -7.31 6.84 -10.80
N ALA A 454 -6.21 6.13 -10.56
CA ALA A 454 -6.26 4.89 -9.80
C ALA A 454 -6.71 5.12 -8.35
N GLY A 455 -7.73 4.36 -7.93
CA GLY A 455 -8.23 4.37 -6.56
C GLY A 455 -9.13 5.55 -6.18
N THR A 456 -9.57 6.37 -7.14
CA THR A 456 -10.55 7.46 -6.92
C THR A 456 -11.90 7.14 -7.56
N SER A 457 -12.98 7.44 -6.85
CA SER A 457 -14.36 7.44 -7.37
C SER A 457 -14.77 8.78 -8.00
N LYS A 458 -13.92 9.81 -7.88
CA LYS A 458 -14.14 11.15 -8.44
C LYS A 458 -13.32 11.33 -9.74
N PRO A 459 -13.87 12.03 -10.74
CA PRO A 459 -13.11 12.43 -11.91
C PRO A 459 -11.88 13.26 -11.52
N ALA A 460 -10.80 13.08 -12.27
CA ALA A 460 -9.55 13.84 -12.15
C ALA A 460 -9.34 14.80 -13.34
N GLY A 461 -10.35 14.92 -14.20
CA GLY A 461 -10.28 15.65 -15.45
C GLY A 461 -11.30 15.13 -16.46
N PHE A 462 -11.14 15.54 -17.71
CA PHE A 462 -12.12 15.29 -18.77
C PHE A 462 -11.46 15.24 -20.15
N GLU A 463 -12.15 14.63 -21.10
CA GLU A 463 -11.89 14.76 -22.53
C GLU A 463 -12.63 16.02 -23.01
N LEU A 464 -11.89 16.92 -23.66
CA LEU A 464 -12.40 18.19 -24.17
C LEU A 464 -12.41 18.18 -25.71
N ILE A 465 -13.44 18.76 -26.32
CA ILE A 465 -13.57 18.87 -27.79
C ILE A 465 -13.93 20.30 -28.21
N ASP A 466 -13.33 20.77 -29.31
CA ASP A 466 -13.69 22.01 -30.01
C ASP A 466 -13.97 21.70 -31.50
N ASP A 467 -14.17 22.73 -32.32
CA ASP A 467 -14.42 22.58 -33.75
C ASP A 467 -13.23 21.98 -34.55
N THR A 468 -12.05 21.85 -33.93
CA THR A 468 -10.80 21.44 -34.58
C THR A 468 -10.33 20.05 -34.18
N SER A 469 -10.44 19.68 -32.90
CA SER A 469 -9.96 18.40 -32.37
C SER A 469 -10.44 18.14 -30.94
N SER A 470 -9.91 17.09 -30.32
CA SER A 470 -10.13 16.73 -28.91
C SER A 470 -8.84 16.38 -28.19
N ILE A 471 -8.84 16.55 -26.86
CA ILE A 471 -7.67 16.30 -26.00
C ILE A 471 -8.10 15.92 -24.58
N ALA A 472 -7.32 15.06 -23.94
CA ALA A 472 -7.46 14.75 -22.52
C ALA A 472 -6.87 15.87 -21.66
N VAL A 473 -7.61 16.30 -20.63
CA VAL A 473 -7.21 17.31 -19.66
C VAL A 473 -7.23 16.69 -18.27
N PHE A 474 -6.09 16.69 -17.57
CA PHE A 474 -6.00 16.30 -16.16
C PHE A 474 -5.86 17.55 -15.28
N VAL A 475 -6.89 17.80 -14.48
CA VAL A 475 -6.97 18.92 -13.56
C VAL A 475 -6.32 18.52 -12.23
N SER A 476 -5.47 19.39 -11.69
CA SER A 476 -4.74 19.12 -10.46
C SER A 476 -5.37 19.90 -9.31
N THR A 477 -5.79 19.22 -8.24
CA THR A 477 -6.32 19.89 -7.03
C THR A 477 -5.26 20.72 -6.28
N ALA A 478 -3.99 20.56 -6.61
CA ALA A 478 -2.91 21.40 -6.10
C ALA A 478 -2.75 22.72 -6.90
N VAL A 479 -3.38 22.81 -8.08
CA VAL A 479 -3.35 23.98 -8.96
C VAL A 479 -4.74 24.64 -8.96
N ASP A 480 -5.76 23.87 -9.32
CA ASP A 480 -7.16 24.28 -9.24
C ASP A 480 -7.71 23.95 -7.86
N THR A 481 -7.92 25.00 -7.06
CA THR A 481 -8.44 24.89 -5.70
C THR A 481 -9.91 25.30 -5.59
N ASN A 482 -10.52 25.72 -6.71
CA ASN A 482 -11.83 26.34 -6.73
C ASN A 482 -12.87 25.48 -7.46
N THR A 483 -12.46 24.69 -8.44
CA THR A 483 -13.37 23.89 -9.26
C THR A 483 -13.61 22.51 -8.66
N ASP A 484 -14.86 22.24 -8.29
CA ASP A 484 -15.31 20.87 -8.03
C ASP A 484 -15.69 20.19 -9.34
N ILE A 485 -14.74 19.48 -9.95
CA ILE A 485 -14.93 18.73 -11.21
C ILE A 485 -16.11 17.76 -11.13
N THR A 486 -16.50 17.31 -9.93
CA THR A 486 -17.63 16.40 -9.77
C THR A 486 -18.99 17.04 -10.05
N LYS A 487 -19.03 18.37 -10.15
CA LYS A 487 -20.23 19.15 -10.50
C LYS A 487 -20.31 19.51 -11.99
N LEU A 488 -19.26 19.23 -12.76
CA LEU A 488 -19.27 19.46 -14.21
C LEU A 488 -20.06 18.37 -14.93
N SER A 489 -20.59 18.68 -16.11
CA SER A 489 -21.37 17.76 -16.93
C SER A 489 -20.83 17.63 -18.36
N ILE A 490 -21.19 16.53 -19.03
CA ILE A 490 -20.95 16.38 -20.47
C ILE A 490 -21.78 17.45 -21.22
N GLY A 491 -21.21 18.05 -22.26
CA GLY A 491 -21.80 19.15 -23.03
C GLY A 491 -21.46 20.53 -22.47
N GLU A 492 -20.86 20.62 -21.27
CA GLU A 492 -20.54 21.88 -20.63
C GLU A 492 -19.32 22.57 -21.26
N PHE A 493 -19.40 23.89 -21.44
CA PHE A 493 -18.33 24.70 -21.98
C PHE A 493 -17.34 25.12 -20.88
N VAL A 494 -16.04 24.97 -21.15
CA VAL A 494 -14.98 25.34 -20.20
C VAL A 494 -13.82 26.10 -20.86
N TYR A 495 -13.21 27.00 -20.08
CA TYR A 495 -11.86 27.51 -20.33
C TYR A 495 -10.87 26.76 -19.45
N VAL A 496 -9.77 26.29 -20.04
CA VAL A 496 -8.76 25.52 -19.32
C VAL A 496 -7.37 26.03 -19.67
N GLU A 497 -6.54 26.26 -18.65
CA GLU A 497 -5.09 26.41 -18.81
C GLU A 497 -4.38 25.15 -18.31
N GLY A 498 -3.39 24.67 -19.04
CA GLY A 498 -2.63 23.49 -18.63
C GLY A 498 -1.31 23.34 -19.35
N TYR A 499 -0.55 22.30 -19.00
CA TYR A 499 0.77 22.04 -19.58
C TYR A 499 0.74 20.83 -20.50
N GLY A 500 1.25 20.97 -21.72
CA GLY A 500 1.42 19.86 -22.65
C GLY A 500 2.23 18.71 -22.02
N ASP A 501 1.79 17.48 -22.22
CA ASP A 501 2.48 16.29 -21.71
C ASP A 501 2.31 15.09 -22.66
N LEU A 502 3.26 14.15 -22.55
CA LEU A 502 3.26 12.87 -23.25
C LEU A 502 3.31 11.75 -22.23
N TYR A 503 2.18 11.06 -22.04
CA TYR A 503 2.03 10.03 -21.01
C TYR A 503 2.43 8.65 -21.50
N GLN A 504 3.24 7.93 -20.72
CA GLN A 504 3.70 6.56 -21.01
C GLN A 504 4.29 6.36 -22.43
N PRO A 505 5.35 7.11 -22.82
CA PRO A 505 6.07 6.82 -24.05
C PRO A 505 6.59 5.36 -24.08
N ARG A 506 6.60 4.75 -25.27
CA ARG A 506 7.13 3.41 -25.55
C ARG A 506 8.15 3.48 -26.68
N GLU A 507 9.38 3.83 -26.34
CA GLU A 507 10.50 3.85 -27.30
C GLU A 507 10.73 2.47 -27.92
N ASP A 508 10.48 1.39 -27.15
CA ASP A 508 10.57 0.00 -27.58
C ASP A 508 9.57 -0.38 -28.69
N HIS A 509 8.54 0.44 -28.91
CA HIS A 509 7.51 0.21 -29.92
C HIS A 509 7.20 1.47 -30.76
N ASN A 510 8.12 2.44 -30.83
CA ASN A 510 7.96 3.68 -31.61
C ASN A 510 6.71 4.52 -31.28
N HIS A 511 6.25 4.51 -30.02
CA HIS A 511 5.12 5.34 -29.57
C HIS A 511 5.61 6.48 -28.68
N THR A 512 5.22 7.72 -29.01
CA THR A 512 5.69 8.93 -28.32
C THR A 512 4.98 9.22 -26.99
N GLY A 513 3.94 8.46 -26.65
CA GLY A 513 3.12 8.62 -25.44
C GLY A 513 1.82 9.37 -25.71
N SER A 514 0.81 9.20 -24.87
CA SER A 514 -0.51 9.82 -25.06
C SER A 514 -0.46 11.34 -24.91
N ILE A 515 -1.08 12.04 -25.86
CA ILE A 515 -1.17 13.51 -25.90
C ILE A 515 -2.23 13.98 -24.90
N ARG A 516 -1.85 14.86 -23.98
CA ARG A 516 -2.77 15.42 -22.97
C ARG A 516 -2.28 16.76 -22.45
N LEU A 517 -3.16 17.48 -21.76
CA LEU A 517 -2.78 18.53 -20.81
C LEU A 517 -2.75 17.97 -19.40
N ASN A 518 -1.72 18.34 -18.63
CA ASN A 518 -1.55 17.95 -17.23
C ASN A 518 -1.35 19.19 -16.36
N ASN A 519 -1.56 19.05 -15.05
CA ASN A 519 -1.55 20.15 -14.09
C ASN A 519 -2.46 21.31 -14.55
N ALA A 520 -3.64 20.97 -15.07
CA ALA A 520 -4.56 21.95 -15.61
C ALA A 520 -5.38 22.65 -14.50
N GLU A 521 -5.84 23.85 -14.82
CA GLU A 521 -6.77 24.69 -14.06
C GLU A 521 -7.98 25.01 -14.93
N VAL A 522 -9.18 24.80 -14.39
CA VAL A 522 -10.42 25.26 -15.02
C VAL A 522 -10.58 26.74 -14.67
N LEU A 523 -10.43 27.60 -15.68
CA LEU A 523 -10.50 29.06 -15.49
C LEU A 523 -11.95 29.57 -15.44
N TYR A 524 -12.87 28.83 -16.07
CA TYR A 524 -14.29 29.14 -16.13
C TYR A 524 -15.06 27.96 -16.71
N HIS A 525 -16.31 27.82 -16.29
CA HIS A 525 -17.30 26.91 -16.86
C HIS A 525 -18.68 27.56 -16.79
N ASP A 526 -19.56 27.28 -17.75
CA ASP A 526 -20.83 27.99 -17.89
C ASP A 526 -22.06 27.27 -17.34
N TRP A 527 -21.89 26.06 -16.78
CA TRP A 527 -22.96 25.27 -16.17
C TRP A 527 -24.12 24.91 -17.12
N GLN A 528 -23.92 25.03 -18.43
CA GLN A 528 -24.95 24.81 -19.44
C GLN A 528 -24.59 23.64 -20.33
N GLU A 529 -25.59 22.82 -20.69
CA GLU A 529 -25.41 21.77 -21.68
C GLU A 529 -25.51 22.34 -23.10
N HIS A 530 -24.46 22.16 -23.90
CA HIS A 530 -24.41 22.57 -25.31
C HIS A 530 -24.37 21.37 -26.25
N GLU A 531 -24.80 21.59 -27.48
CA GLU A 531 -24.57 20.61 -28.56
C GLU A 531 -23.07 20.45 -28.82
N LEU A 532 -22.59 19.21 -28.81
CA LEU A 532 -21.18 18.92 -29.10
C LEU A 532 -20.84 19.25 -30.56
N PRO A 533 -19.61 19.69 -30.87
CA PRO A 533 -19.15 19.98 -32.23
C PRO A 533 -18.93 18.68 -33.03
N THR A 534 -20.01 18.01 -33.43
CA THR A 534 -19.96 16.67 -34.05
C THR A 534 -19.20 16.62 -35.37
N HIS A 535 -18.96 17.75 -36.02
CA HIS A 535 -18.16 17.83 -37.25
C HIS A 535 -16.66 17.59 -37.00
N ALA A 536 -16.19 17.78 -35.76
CA ALA A 536 -14.83 17.43 -35.34
C ALA A 536 -14.69 15.94 -34.95
N ILE A 537 -15.80 15.18 -34.93
CA ILE A 537 -15.82 13.75 -34.61
C ILE A 537 -15.82 12.94 -35.90
N GLU A 538 -14.72 12.24 -36.18
CA GLU A 538 -14.61 11.38 -37.35
C GLU A 538 -15.37 10.06 -37.16
N GLU A 539 -16.13 9.64 -38.16
CA GLU A 539 -16.77 8.31 -38.20
C GLU A 539 -15.82 7.29 -38.83
N VAL A 540 -15.49 6.24 -38.07
CA VAL A 540 -14.49 5.22 -38.45
C VAL A 540 -15.00 3.81 -38.20
N VAL A 541 -14.39 2.83 -38.86
CA VAL A 541 -14.61 1.40 -38.53
C VAL A 541 -13.67 1.00 -37.40
N PHE A 542 -14.19 0.34 -36.37
CA PHE A 542 -13.43 0.04 -35.16
C PHE A 542 -12.13 -0.75 -35.41
N LYS A 543 -12.11 -1.69 -36.35
CA LYS A 543 -10.88 -2.40 -36.76
C LYS A 543 -9.72 -1.45 -37.15
N ASP A 544 -10.01 -0.28 -37.71
CA ASP A 544 -8.97 0.66 -38.15
C ASP A 544 -8.33 1.37 -36.96
N LEU A 545 -9.10 1.57 -35.87
CA LEU A 545 -8.58 2.06 -34.59
C LEU A 545 -7.72 1.00 -33.90
N VAL A 546 -8.18 -0.26 -33.84
CA VAL A 546 -7.42 -1.36 -33.21
C VAL A 546 -6.10 -1.61 -33.93
N ASN A 547 -6.09 -1.53 -35.26
CA ASN A 547 -4.92 -1.75 -36.10
C ASN A 547 -4.08 -0.48 -36.37
N ASN A 548 -4.45 0.66 -35.77
CA ASN A 548 -3.69 1.90 -35.93
C ASN A 548 -2.21 1.68 -35.56
N PRO A 549 -1.24 2.10 -36.38
CA PRO A 549 0.17 1.88 -36.08
C PRO A 549 0.61 2.72 -34.87
N SER A 550 1.56 2.20 -34.10
CA SER A 550 2.00 2.79 -32.82
C SER A 550 2.60 4.20 -32.94
N ASP A 551 3.10 4.54 -34.14
CA ASP A 551 3.69 5.83 -34.47
C ASP A 551 2.68 6.87 -35.00
N ASN A 552 1.45 6.45 -35.32
CA ASN A 552 0.35 7.36 -35.61
C ASN A 552 -0.38 7.73 -34.30
N ASN A 553 0.06 8.80 -33.66
CA ASN A 553 -0.43 9.21 -32.34
C ASN A 553 -1.76 9.98 -32.42
N ILE A 554 -2.86 9.24 -32.52
CA ILE A 554 -4.24 9.76 -32.50
C ILE A 554 -4.88 9.69 -31.10
N THR A 555 -4.05 9.66 -30.05
CA THR A 555 -4.56 9.48 -28.69
C THR A 555 -5.47 10.64 -28.27
N ASN A 556 -6.51 10.31 -27.49
CA ASN A 556 -7.48 11.27 -26.96
C ASN A 556 -8.24 12.07 -28.04
N MET A 557 -8.25 11.58 -29.28
CA MET A 557 -9.20 12.02 -30.30
C MET A 557 -10.50 11.23 -30.17
N VAL A 558 -11.62 11.93 -30.33
CA VAL A 558 -12.96 11.36 -30.29
C VAL A 558 -13.34 10.85 -31.67
N PHE A 559 -13.78 9.59 -31.71
CA PHE A 559 -14.26 8.91 -32.91
C PHE A 559 -15.67 8.38 -32.70
N LYS A 560 -16.46 8.38 -33.76
CA LYS A 560 -17.75 7.70 -33.81
C LYS A 560 -17.58 6.32 -34.47
N THR A 561 -17.99 5.24 -33.80
CA THR A 561 -17.88 3.90 -34.38
C THR A 561 -18.91 2.92 -33.79
N GLN A 562 -19.03 1.74 -34.41
CA GLN A 562 -19.86 0.64 -33.91
C GLN A 562 -18.97 -0.41 -33.24
N ILE A 563 -19.35 -0.82 -32.03
CA ILE A 563 -18.61 -1.76 -31.19
C ILE A 563 -19.55 -2.77 -30.56
N TYR A 564 -19.05 -3.96 -30.26
CA TYR A 564 -19.69 -4.87 -29.32
C TYR A 564 -19.04 -4.76 -27.95
N VAL A 565 -19.86 -4.68 -26.89
CA VAL A 565 -19.39 -4.53 -25.51
C VAL A 565 -19.37 -5.89 -24.81
N GLU A 566 -18.18 -6.36 -24.44
CA GLU A 566 -17.99 -7.53 -23.58
C GLU A 566 -17.69 -7.08 -22.14
N ARG A 567 -18.24 -7.81 -21.14
CA ARG A 567 -17.98 -7.60 -19.72
C ARG A 567 -17.37 -8.86 -19.11
N SER A 568 -16.19 -8.74 -18.51
CA SER A 568 -15.50 -9.89 -17.92
C SER A 568 -16.12 -10.37 -16.61
N SER A 569 -15.94 -11.65 -16.28
CA SER A 569 -16.51 -12.32 -15.10
C SER A 569 -15.53 -12.55 -13.92
N GLY A 570 -14.32 -11.98 -13.99
CA GLY A 570 -13.28 -12.16 -12.96
C GLY A 570 -13.43 -11.26 -11.72
N SER A 571 -12.52 -11.43 -10.74
CA SER A 571 -12.45 -10.56 -9.54
C SER A 571 -12.21 -9.08 -9.85
N TYR A 572 -11.75 -8.78 -11.07
CA TYR A 572 -11.74 -7.44 -11.65
C TYR A 572 -12.71 -7.42 -12.83
N VAL A 573 -13.72 -6.56 -12.75
CA VAL A 573 -14.68 -6.35 -13.83
C VAL A 573 -14.05 -5.37 -14.82
N ASN A 574 -13.69 -5.88 -15.99
CA ASN A 574 -13.20 -5.09 -17.12
C ASN A 574 -14.24 -5.12 -18.24
N TYR A 575 -14.22 -4.09 -19.06
CA TYR A 575 -14.97 -4.06 -20.31
C TYR A 575 -13.99 -4.18 -21.48
N TYR A 576 -14.39 -4.94 -22.49
CA TYR A 576 -13.71 -5.03 -23.77
C TYR A 576 -14.67 -4.60 -24.86
N ILE A 577 -14.11 -4.01 -25.92
CA ILE A 577 -14.86 -3.59 -27.08
C ILE A 577 -14.29 -4.27 -28.32
N HIS A 578 -15.18 -4.81 -29.15
CA HIS A 578 -14.84 -5.66 -30.29
C HIS A 578 -15.36 -5.07 -31.59
N ASP A 579 -14.66 -5.36 -32.67
CA ASP A 579 -15.17 -5.07 -34.01
C ASP A 579 -16.39 -5.95 -34.30
N ILE A 580 -17.43 -5.34 -34.85
CA ILE A 580 -18.71 -6.02 -35.09
C ILE A 580 -18.65 -7.02 -36.27
N HIS A 581 -17.60 -6.96 -37.10
CA HIS A 581 -17.40 -7.86 -38.24
C HIS A 581 -16.24 -8.84 -38.03
N ASP A 582 -15.27 -8.52 -37.17
CA ASP A 582 -14.19 -9.40 -36.75
C ASP A 582 -14.01 -9.35 -35.21
N PRO A 583 -14.76 -10.17 -34.43
CA PRO A 583 -14.71 -10.14 -32.97
C PRO A 583 -13.33 -10.49 -32.38
N SER A 584 -12.42 -11.07 -33.18
CA SER A 584 -11.04 -11.31 -32.74
C SER A 584 -10.24 -10.01 -32.57
N LEU A 585 -10.64 -8.95 -33.27
CA LEU A 585 -10.12 -7.61 -33.09
C LEU A 585 -10.85 -6.93 -31.93
N SER A 586 -10.13 -6.79 -30.81
CA SER A 586 -10.67 -6.21 -29.60
C SER A 586 -9.65 -5.31 -28.92
N THR A 587 -10.15 -4.41 -28.08
CA THR A 587 -9.33 -3.77 -27.07
C THR A 587 -10.05 -3.68 -25.74
N ILE A 588 -9.26 -3.65 -24.67
CA ILE A 588 -9.75 -3.34 -23.34
C ILE A 588 -10.14 -1.86 -23.26
N VAL A 589 -11.28 -1.59 -22.63
CA VAL A 589 -11.66 -0.25 -22.21
C VAL A 589 -10.79 0.10 -21.00
N TYR A 590 -9.84 1.01 -21.21
CA TYR A 590 -8.88 1.44 -20.21
C TYR A 590 -9.56 2.22 -19.10
N SER A 591 -9.65 1.58 -17.94
CA SER A 591 -9.94 2.26 -16.69
C SER A 591 -8.73 2.30 -15.79
N GLN A 592 -8.52 3.45 -15.14
CA GLN A 592 -7.59 3.54 -14.02
C GLN A 592 -8.23 3.08 -12.71
N ASN A 593 -9.56 3.04 -12.62
CA ASN A 593 -10.31 2.58 -11.46
C ASN A 593 -11.19 1.36 -11.79
N SER A 594 -10.64 0.16 -11.56
CA SER A 594 -11.30 -1.13 -11.82
C SER A 594 -12.34 -1.56 -10.77
N GLY A 595 -12.75 -0.67 -9.87
CA GLY A 595 -13.87 -0.89 -8.96
C GLY A 595 -13.57 -1.67 -7.66
N LYS A 596 -12.29 -1.92 -7.33
CA LYS A 596 -11.93 -2.65 -6.09
C LYS A 596 -12.38 -1.91 -4.80
N ASN A 597 -12.40 -0.57 -4.83
CA ASN A 597 -12.66 0.28 -3.67
C ASN A 597 -13.74 1.37 -3.92
N GLY A 598 -14.55 1.24 -4.98
CA GLY A 598 -15.56 2.23 -5.39
C GLY A 598 -16.28 1.82 -6.69
N PRO A 599 -17.23 2.61 -7.21
CA PRO A 599 -17.85 2.33 -8.51
C PRO A 599 -16.78 2.38 -9.61
N ALA A 600 -16.77 1.38 -10.49
CA ALA A 600 -15.86 1.36 -11.63
C ALA A 600 -16.27 2.43 -12.64
N GLU A 601 -15.29 3.12 -13.23
CA GLU A 601 -15.47 4.21 -14.21
C GLU A 601 -16.48 3.90 -15.32
N TYR A 602 -16.52 2.64 -15.77
CA TYR A 602 -17.36 2.18 -16.86
C TYR A 602 -18.50 1.26 -16.42
N GLU A 603 -18.90 1.25 -15.13
CA GLU A 603 -20.02 0.39 -14.71
C GLU A 603 -21.34 0.78 -15.38
N TRP A 604 -21.45 2.02 -15.87
CA TRP A 604 -22.55 2.47 -16.71
C TRP A 604 -22.65 1.75 -18.06
N LEU A 605 -21.61 1.04 -18.51
CA LEU A 605 -21.65 0.19 -19.72
C LEU A 605 -22.38 -1.13 -19.49
N LYS A 606 -22.66 -1.52 -18.23
CA LYS A 606 -23.31 -2.78 -17.89
C LYS A 606 -24.60 -3.08 -18.70
N PRO A 607 -25.52 -2.12 -18.95
CA PRO A 607 -26.74 -2.38 -19.73
C PRO A 607 -26.49 -2.73 -21.20
N TYR A 608 -25.30 -2.43 -21.71
CA TYR A 608 -24.87 -2.68 -23.09
C TYR A 608 -24.00 -3.94 -23.22
N ALA A 609 -23.63 -4.59 -22.12
CA ALA A 609 -22.88 -5.84 -22.16
C ALA A 609 -23.64 -6.91 -22.96
N GLY A 610 -22.97 -7.52 -23.94
CA GLY A 610 -23.57 -8.48 -24.86
C GLY A 610 -24.29 -7.86 -26.06
N LYS A 611 -24.14 -6.55 -26.30
CA LYS A 611 -24.81 -5.84 -27.39
C LYS A 611 -23.84 -5.06 -28.26
N CYS A 612 -24.22 -4.89 -29.52
CA CYS A 612 -23.60 -3.89 -30.38
C CYS A 612 -24.21 -2.50 -30.14
N VAL A 613 -23.36 -1.48 -30.13
CA VAL A 613 -23.74 -0.08 -29.93
C VAL A 613 -22.98 0.82 -30.89
N GLU A 614 -23.62 1.92 -31.27
CA GLU A 614 -22.94 3.08 -31.82
C GLU A 614 -22.47 3.96 -30.65
N ALA A 615 -21.19 4.35 -30.64
CA ALA A 615 -20.59 5.04 -29.50
C ALA A 615 -19.54 6.06 -29.93
N TYR A 616 -19.32 7.05 -29.05
CA TYR A 616 -18.12 7.87 -29.06
C TYR A 616 -17.01 7.16 -28.29
N VAL A 617 -15.87 6.95 -28.93
CA VAL A 617 -14.70 6.26 -28.39
C VAL A 617 -13.43 7.06 -28.62
N THR A 618 -12.40 6.75 -27.85
CA THR A 618 -11.05 7.32 -27.98
C THR A 618 -10.00 6.24 -27.80
N LEU A 619 -8.83 6.40 -28.41
CA LEU A 619 -7.63 5.63 -28.02
C LEU A 619 -6.92 6.39 -26.90
N ARG A 620 -6.97 5.88 -25.67
CA ARG A 620 -6.40 6.59 -24.51
C ARG A 620 -4.91 6.40 -24.37
N ILE A 621 -4.43 5.15 -24.46
CA ILE A 621 -3.02 4.80 -24.24
C ILE A 621 -2.53 3.67 -25.15
N GLY A 622 -1.24 3.72 -25.48
CA GLY A 622 -0.48 2.61 -26.04
C GLY A 622 0.16 1.74 -24.94
N ALA A 623 0.00 0.42 -25.03
CA ALA A 623 0.54 -0.54 -24.07
C ALA A 623 1.26 -1.71 -24.77
N VAL A 624 1.96 -2.53 -23.99
CA VAL A 624 2.62 -3.75 -24.47
C VAL A 624 2.00 -4.95 -23.76
N SER A 625 1.48 -5.91 -24.52
CA SER A 625 0.95 -7.17 -24.01
C SER A 625 1.57 -8.32 -24.78
N SER A 626 2.14 -9.31 -24.05
CA SER A 626 2.83 -10.47 -24.64
C SER A 626 3.87 -10.10 -25.72
N GLY A 627 4.59 -8.98 -25.50
CA GLY A 627 5.60 -8.47 -26.42
C GLY A 627 5.08 -7.79 -27.69
N LYS A 628 3.77 -7.51 -27.77
CA LYS A 628 3.15 -6.77 -28.89
C LYS A 628 2.56 -5.45 -28.40
N PHE A 629 2.69 -4.42 -29.23
CA PHE A 629 2.00 -3.16 -29.00
C PHE A 629 0.49 -3.34 -29.18
N ILE A 630 -0.28 -2.76 -28.27
CA ILE A 630 -1.74 -2.72 -28.32
C ILE A 630 -2.23 -1.32 -27.91
N TRP A 631 -3.31 -0.87 -28.54
CA TRP A 631 -4.06 0.28 -28.03
C TRP A 631 -4.99 -0.14 -26.90
N LYS A 632 -5.33 0.80 -26.02
CA LYS A 632 -6.47 0.70 -25.11
C LYS A 632 -7.42 1.87 -25.32
N ALA A 633 -8.72 1.60 -25.30
CA ALA A 633 -9.73 2.59 -25.63
C ALA A 633 -10.37 3.22 -24.39
N GLY A 634 -11.03 4.36 -24.55
CA GLY A 634 -12.08 4.85 -23.65
C GLY A 634 -13.40 4.89 -24.40
N VAL A 635 -14.51 4.57 -23.72
CA VAL A 635 -15.86 4.77 -24.27
C VAL A 635 -16.45 6.00 -23.58
N LEU A 636 -16.75 7.04 -24.34
CA LEU A 636 -17.18 8.33 -23.78
C LEU A 636 -18.71 8.37 -23.64
N GLN A 637 -19.42 7.86 -24.64
CA GLN A 637 -20.88 7.86 -24.68
C GLN A 637 -21.39 6.75 -25.60
N VAL A 638 -22.52 6.14 -25.24
CA VAL A 638 -23.31 5.28 -26.15
C VAL A 638 -24.41 6.13 -26.78
N LEU A 639 -24.45 6.15 -28.11
CA LEU A 639 -25.41 6.92 -28.91
C LEU A 639 -26.67 6.11 -29.20
N GLY A 640 -26.57 4.79 -29.27
CA GLY A 640 -27.70 3.89 -29.44
C GLY A 640 -27.28 2.43 -29.62
N GLU A 641 -28.21 1.52 -29.38
CA GLU A 641 -28.03 0.09 -29.70
C GLU A 641 -28.17 -0.13 -31.21
N VAL A 642 -27.37 -1.03 -31.76
CA VAL A 642 -27.46 -1.49 -33.16
C VAL A 642 -27.58 -3.01 -33.19
N ASP A 643 -28.08 -3.56 -34.31
CA ASP A 643 -28.28 -5.00 -34.45
C ASP A 643 -26.98 -5.77 -34.23
N THR A 644 -27.04 -6.81 -33.39
CA THR A 644 -25.89 -7.67 -33.11
C THR A 644 -25.81 -8.77 -34.17
N PRO A 645 -24.73 -8.86 -34.98
CA PRO A 645 -24.63 -9.86 -36.04
C PRO A 645 -24.66 -11.30 -35.50
N GLU A 646 -25.38 -12.20 -36.18
CA GLU A 646 -25.49 -13.62 -35.78
C GLU A 646 -24.12 -14.31 -35.64
N ALA A 647 -23.18 -13.99 -36.54
CA ALA A 647 -21.81 -14.51 -36.51
C ALA A 647 -21.03 -14.07 -35.26
N LEU A 648 -21.34 -12.89 -34.73
CA LEU A 648 -20.73 -12.35 -33.51
C LEU A 648 -21.21 -13.13 -32.27
N VAL A 649 -22.53 -13.38 -32.20
CA VAL A 649 -23.14 -14.23 -31.16
C VAL A 649 -22.52 -15.63 -31.20
N GLY A 650 -22.41 -16.21 -32.40
CA GLY A 650 -21.77 -17.52 -32.60
C GLY A 650 -20.31 -17.57 -32.13
N TYR A 651 -19.54 -16.49 -32.34
CA TYR A 651 -18.16 -16.40 -31.87
C TYR A 651 -18.05 -16.44 -30.34
N PHE A 652 -18.82 -15.60 -29.63
CA PHE A 652 -18.73 -15.53 -28.17
C PHE A 652 -19.29 -16.79 -27.51
N GLU A 653 -20.39 -17.36 -28.02
CA GLU A 653 -20.90 -18.63 -27.53
C GLU A 653 -19.91 -19.77 -27.77
N LYS A 654 -19.21 -19.79 -28.92
CA LYS A 654 -18.11 -20.73 -29.16
C LYS A 654 -17.03 -20.61 -28.09
N THR A 655 -16.50 -19.42 -27.83
CA THR A 655 -15.43 -19.21 -26.83
C THR A 655 -15.89 -19.61 -25.43
N LYS A 656 -17.16 -19.32 -25.08
CA LYS A 656 -17.77 -19.75 -23.82
C LYS A 656 -17.81 -21.27 -23.70
N ILE A 657 -18.25 -21.98 -24.74
CA ILE A 657 -18.34 -23.44 -24.74
C ILE A 657 -16.95 -24.09 -24.66
N GLU A 658 -15.97 -23.60 -25.43
CA GLU A 658 -14.59 -24.10 -25.39
C GLU A 658 -14.00 -23.98 -23.98
N GLY A 659 -14.29 -22.88 -23.27
CA GLY A 659 -13.85 -22.65 -21.90
C GLY A 659 -14.48 -23.55 -20.83
N LEU A 660 -15.49 -24.36 -21.17
CA LEU A 660 -16.11 -25.30 -20.23
C LEU A 660 -15.35 -26.63 -20.12
N PHE A 661 -14.41 -26.91 -21.03
CA PHE A 661 -13.73 -28.20 -21.10
C PHE A 661 -12.34 -28.14 -20.49
N ASP A 662 -12.06 -29.11 -19.62
CA ASP A 662 -10.70 -29.41 -19.19
C ASP A 662 -9.91 -30.13 -20.29
N ASN A 663 -8.58 -29.98 -20.24
CA ASN A 663 -7.68 -30.69 -21.16
C ASN A 663 -7.63 -32.21 -20.87
N GLU A 664 -8.00 -32.64 -19.67
CA GLU A 664 -7.93 -34.04 -19.23
C GLU A 664 -9.04 -34.39 -18.24
N TYR A 665 -9.65 -35.57 -18.38
CA TYR A 665 -10.65 -36.13 -17.48
C TYR A 665 -10.23 -37.51 -16.99
N ALA A 666 -9.98 -37.62 -15.67
CA ALA A 666 -9.64 -38.88 -15.02
C ALA A 666 -10.84 -39.57 -14.32
N ASP A 667 -11.99 -38.90 -14.29
CA ASP A 667 -13.25 -39.37 -13.69
C ASP A 667 -14.41 -39.11 -14.65
N SER A 668 -15.59 -39.64 -14.31
CA SER A 668 -16.80 -39.22 -15.00
C SER A 668 -17.05 -37.74 -14.78
N ALA A 669 -17.38 -37.01 -15.84
CA ALA A 669 -17.68 -35.59 -15.80
C ALA A 669 -18.98 -35.28 -16.54
N VAL A 670 -19.66 -34.22 -16.11
CA VAL A 670 -20.80 -33.65 -16.82
C VAL A 670 -20.46 -32.18 -17.08
N ILE A 671 -20.31 -31.84 -18.35
CA ILE A 671 -20.09 -30.47 -18.79
C ILE A 671 -21.45 -29.91 -19.19
N GLU A 672 -21.86 -28.83 -18.55
CA GLU A 672 -23.18 -28.23 -18.74
C GLU A 672 -23.09 -26.90 -19.46
N TYR A 673 -23.91 -26.74 -20.50
CA TYR A 673 -24.07 -25.49 -21.22
C TYR A 673 -25.55 -25.13 -21.34
N GLU A 674 -25.92 -23.95 -20.84
CA GLU A 674 -27.27 -23.41 -21.05
C GLU A 674 -27.36 -22.85 -22.48
N VAL A 675 -28.18 -23.52 -23.30
CA VAL A 675 -28.41 -23.20 -24.70
C VAL A 675 -29.09 -21.84 -24.81
N LEU A 676 -28.41 -20.91 -25.49
CA LEU A 676 -28.93 -19.58 -25.76
C LEU A 676 -30.31 -19.66 -26.45
N GLU A 677 -31.26 -18.83 -26.02
CA GLU A 677 -32.59 -18.79 -26.63
C GLU A 677 -32.50 -18.52 -28.14
N GLY A 678 -33.25 -19.27 -28.95
CA GLY A 678 -33.17 -19.18 -30.41
C GLY A 678 -31.95 -19.87 -31.05
N SER A 679 -31.08 -20.48 -30.25
CA SER A 679 -29.98 -21.33 -30.73
C SER A 679 -30.32 -22.83 -30.64
N LYS A 680 -29.54 -23.63 -31.35
CA LYS A 680 -29.53 -25.09 -31.25
C LYS A 680 -28.08 -25.57 -31.24
N ILE A 681 -27.74 -26.47 -30.32
CA ILE A 681 -26.42 -27.10 -30.29
C ILE A 681 -26.57 -28.62 -30.42
N VAL A 682 -25.67 -29.25 -31.17
CA VAL A 682 -25.62 -30.71 -31.31
C VAL A 682 -24.19 -31.23 -31.26
N LEU A 683 -23.99 -32.40 -30.66
CA LEU A 683 -22.76 -33.18 -30.81
C LEU A 683 -22.78 -33.84 -32.19
N SER A 684 -22.03 -33.29 -33.14
CA SER A 684 -21.97 -33.81 -34.52
C SER A 684 -20.95 -34.94 -34.68
N HIS A 685 -19.93 -34.98 -33.82
CA HIS A 685 -18.88 -36.00 -33.85
C HIS A 685 -18.32 -36.26 -32.44
N SER A 686 -18.02 -37.53 -32.14
CA SER A 686 -17.16 -37.94 -31.03
C SER A 686 -16.24 -39.07 -31.50
N SER A 687 -14.96 -39.02 -31.13
CA SER A 687 -14.01 -40.10 -31.37
C SER A 687 -14.03 -41.20 -30.30
N SER A 688 -14.81 -41.03 -29.21
CA SER A 688 -14.91 -42.00 -28.10
C SER A 688 -16.35 -42.29 -27.73
N ASP A 689 -16.65 -43.57 -27.49
CA ASP A 689 -17.94 -44.05 -26.97
C ASP A 689 -18.16 -43.67 -25.50
N ALA A 690 -17.12 -43.21 -24.79
CA ALA A 690 -17.22 -42.71 -23.42
C ALA A 690 -17.87 -41.32 -23.34
N VAL A 691 -18.04 -40.63 -24.47
CA VAL A 691 -18.63 -39.29 -24.54
C VAL A 691 -20.01 -39.36 -25.17
N THR A 692 -21.02 -38.88 -24.43
CA THR A 692 -22.40 -38.79 -24.92
C THR A 692 -22.95 -37.39 -24.67
N ALA A 693 -23.95 -36.99 -25.46
CA ALA A 693 -24.62 -35.71 -25.30
C ALA A 693 -26.10 -35.94 -25.01
N VAL A 694 -26.65 -35.17 -24.08
CA VAL A 694 -28.08 -35.14 -23.75
C VAL A 694 -28.54 -33.69 -23.73
N GLN A 695 -29.74 -33.41 -24.22
CA GLN A 695 -30.38 -32.11 -24.09
C GLN A 695 -31.66 -32.24 -23.26
N GLU A 696 -31.71 -31.56 -22.13
CA GLU A 696 -32.86 -31.48 -21.23
C GLU A 696 -33.38 -30.05 -21.17
N GLY A 697 -34.43 -29.75 -21.95
CA GLY A 697 -34.91 -28.37 -22.10
C GLY A 697 -33.83 -27.47 -22.72
N ASN A 698 -33.45 -26.43 -21.99
CA ASN A 698 -32.40 -25.48 -22.40
C ASN A 698 -31.00 -25.90 -21.93
N LEU A 699 -30.85 -27.02 -21.21
CA LEU A 699 -29.54 -27.48 -20.76
C LEU A 699 -28.99 -28.53 -21.74
N PHE A 700 -27.84 -28.26 -22.32
CA PHE A 700 -27.07 -29.22 -23.11
C PHE A 700 -25.93 -29.77 -22.27
N GLN A 701 -25.90 -31.09 -22.11
CA GLN A 701 -24.95 -31.79 -21.26
C GLN A 701 -24.06 -32.70 -22.09
N ILE A 702 -22.76 -32.59 -21.91
CA ILE A 702 -21.78 -33.58 -22.37
C ILE A 702 -21.40 -34.45 -21.19
N HIS A 703 -21.73 -35.73 -21.28
CA HIS A 703 -21.36 -36.74 -20.29
C HIS A 703 -20.11 -37.46 -20.74
N ILE A 704 -19.09 -37.41 -19.90
CA ILE A 704 -17.88 -38.21 -19.99
C ILE A 704 -18.03 -39.35 -18.98
N ALA A 705 -18.06 -40.59 -19.45
CA ALA A 705 -18.17 -41.77 -18.59
C ALA A 705 -16.88 -41.99 -17.79
N THR A 706 -16.98 -42.75 -16.69
CA THR A 706 -15.81 -43.12 -15.89
C THR A 706 -14.76 -43.81 -16.78
N PRO A 707 -13.51 -43.33 -16.81
CA PRO A 707 -12.50 -43.85 -17.73
C PRO A 707 -12.18 -45.33 -17.50
N THR A 708 -12.34 -46.17 -18.53
CA THR A 708 -11.95 -47.59 -18.49
C THR A 708 -10.59 -47.85 -19.14
N GLN A 709 -10.11 -46.92 -19.95
CA GLN A 709 -8.81 -46.89 -20.65
C GLN A 709 -8.35 -45.43 -20.82
N THR A 710 -7.08 -45.25 -21.19
CA THR A 710 -6.53 -43.92 -21.53
C THR A 710 -6.58 -43.71 -23.03
N GLU A 711 -7.14 -42.58 -23.48
CA GLU A 711 -7.29 -42.24 -24.91
C GLU A 711 -7.37 -40.72 -25.14
N ASP A 712 -6.89 -40.25 -26.29
CA ASP A 712 -7.10 -38.88 -26.77
C ASP A 712 -8.48 -38.79 -27.45
N VAL A 713 -9.25 -37.77 -27.10
CA VAL A 713 -10.63 -37.58 -27.56
C VAL A 713 -10.76 -36.27 -28.32
N SER A 714 -11.40 -36.34 -29.49
CA SER A 714 -11.86 -35.19 -30.25
C SER A 714 -13.36 -35.22 -30.39
N ILE A 715 -14.03 -34.14 -30.05
CA ILE A 715 -15.46 -33.94 -30.31
C ILE A 715 -15.68 -32.71 -31.18
N SER A 716 -16.74 -32.72 -31.98
CA SER A 716 -17.21 -31.54 -32.71
C SER A 716 -18.64 -31.24 -32.31
N LEU A 717 -18.87 -30.00 -31.88
CA LEU A 717 -20.20 -29.44 -31.62
C LEU A 717 -20.57 -28.51 -32.77
N VAL A 718 -21.83 -28.53 -33.19
CA VAL A 718 -22.37 -27.56 -34.14
C VAL A 718 -23.40 -26.70 -33.42
N LEU A 719 -23.08 -25.42 -33.28
CA LEU A 719 -23.98 -24.39 -32.76
C LEU A 719 -24.63 -23.66 -33.93
N THR A 720 -25.96 -23.72 -34.01
CA THR A 720 -26.76 -22.95 -34.96
C THR A 720 -27.45 -21.81 -34.22
N TYR A 721 -27.25 -20.57 -34.67
CA TYR A 721 -27.98 -19.39 -34.18
C TYR A 721 -28.50 -18.60 -35.38
N GLY A 722 -29.82 -18.45 -35.49
CA GLY A 722 -30.45 -17.88 -36.67
C GLY A 722 -30.11 -18.66 -37.94
N SER A 723 -29.44 -18.01 -38.89
CA SER A 723 -28.97 -18.59 -40.16
C SER A 723 -27.50 -19.04 -40.14
N THR A 724 -26.79 -18.76 -39.04
CA THR A 724 -25.35 -19.03 -38.92
C THR A 724 -25.08 -20.36 -38.22
N GLU A 725 -24.19 -21.18 -38.78
CA GLU A 725 -23.66 -22.39 -38.15
C GLU A 725 -22.20 -22.18 -37.76
N THR A 726 -21.86 -22.46 -36.50
CA THR A 726 -20.51 -22.40 -35.95
C THR A 726 -20.08 -23.78 -35.48
N THR A 727 -19.00 -24.30 -36.05
CA THR A 727 -18.38 -25.56 -35.61
C THR A 727 -17.36 -25.28 -34.50
N ILE A 728 -17.45 -26.08 -33.44
CA ILE A 728 -16.60 -26.02 -32.25
C ILE A 728 -15.90 -27.37 -32.11
N ASP A 729 -14.59 -27.40 -32.36
CA ASP A 729 -13.79 -28.61 -32.23
C ASP A 729 -13.02 -28.58 -30.91
N ILE A 730 -13.25 -29.60 -30.07
CA ILE A 730 -12.68 -29.68 -28.72
C ILE A 730 -11.83 -30.95 -28.64
N PHE A 731 -10.64 -30.80 -28.07
CA PHE A 731 -9.67 -31.87 -27.87
C PHE A 731 -9.33 -31.99 -26.39
N PHE A 732 -9.49 -33.19 -25.83
CA PHE A 732 -9.13 -33.49 -24.45
C PHE A 732 -8.69 -34.94 -24.32
N LYS A 733 -8.14 -35.30 -23.18
CA LYS A 733 -7.69 -36.66 -22.88
C LYS A 733 -8.59 -37.31 -21.84
N ILE A 734 -8.95 -38.58 -22.03
CA ILE A 734 -9.56 -39.41 -20.99
C ILE A 734 -8.47 -40.28 -20.38
N VAL A 735 -8.34 -40.31 -19.05
CA VAL A 735 -7.27 -41.02 -18.35
C VAL A 735 -7.80 -42.02 -17.34
N LYS A 736 -7.41 -43.29 -17.49
CA LYS A 736 -7.61 -44.29 -16.44
C LYS A 736 -6.52 -44.16 -15.38
N ALA A 737 -6.89 -43.67 -14.21
CA ALA A 737 -5.94 -43.52 -13.09
C ALA A 737 -5.34 -44.87 -12.65
N GLU A 738 -4.02 -44.92 -12.55
CA GLU A 738 -3.27 -46.06 -12.01
C GLU A 738 -3.38 -46.09 -10.48
N ILE A 739 -3.47 -47.27 -9.86
CA ILE A 739 -3.38 -47.44 -8.41
C ILE A 739 -1.92 -47.69 -8.03
N LEU A 740 -1.35 -46.85 -7.18
CA LEU A 740 0.05 -46.90 -6.77
C LEU A 740 0.20 -47.14 -5.25
N THR A 741 1.29 -47.80 -4.85
CA THR A 741 1.81 -47.69 -3.47
C THR A 741 2.45 -46.32 -3.26
N ILE A 742 2.70 -45.92 -2.01
CA ILE A 742 3.36 -44.63 -1.76
C ILE A 742 4.80 -44.60 -2.31
N GLU A 743 5.55 -45.69 -2.22
CA GLU A 743 6.87 -45.80 -2.85
C GLU A 743 6.80 -45.57 -4.36
N GLN A 744 5.89 -46.25 -5.07
CA GLN A 744 5.71 -46.06 -6.50
C GLN A 744 5.29 -44.63 -6.86
N PHE A 745 4.44 -44.01 -6.04
CA PHE A 745 4.09 -42.60 -6.19
C PHE A 745 5.33 -41.71 -6.09
N ARG A 746 6.16 -41.91 -5.06
CA ARG A 746 7.38 -41.12 -4.84
C ARG A 746 8.37 -41.27 -5.99
N GLU A 747 8.50 -42.47 -6.57
CA GLU A 747 9.36 -42.73 -7.74
C GLU A 747 8.86 -42.06 -9.02
N LYS A 748 7.53 -42.04 -9.23
CA LYS A 748 6.89 -41.50 -10.44
C LYS A 748 6.54 -40.01 -10.36
N ALA A 749 6.55 -39.41 -9.18
CA ALA A 749 6.15 -38.03 -8.97
C ALA A 749 7.00 -37.07 -9.82
N THR A 750 6.32 -36.26 -10.62
CA THR A 750 6.91 -35.21 -11.45
C THR A 750 6.04 -33.97 -11.35
N LYS A 751 6.60 -32.81 -11.72
CA LYS A 751 5.83 -31.57 -11.72
C LYS A 751 4.67 -31.67 -12.73
N ASN A 752 3.45 -31.43 -12.28
CA ASN A 752 2.22 -31.66 -13.07
C ASN A 752 2.13 -33.10 -13.62
N GLY A 753 2.37 -34.09 -12.77
CA GLY A 753 2.31 -35.50 -13.12
C GLY A 753 0.87 -36.01 -13.31
N GLU A 754 0.77 -37.28 -13.72
CA GLU A 754 -0.51 -37.92 -14.07
C GLU A 754 -1.45 -38.10 -12.87
N THR A 755 -2.75 -38.25 -13.14
CA THR A 755 -3.72 -38.65 -12.11
C THR A 755 -3.53 -40.10 -11.68
N VAL A 756 -3.41 -40.33 -10.37
CA VAL A 756 -3.24 -41.65 -9.76
C VAL A 756 -4.16 -41.80 -8.55
N ILE A 757 -4.30 -43.05 -8.07
CA ILE A 757 -5.02 -43.40 -6.85
C ILE A 757 -4.02 -44.00 -5.85
N VAL A 758 -4.02 -43.49 -4.61
CA VAL A 758 -3.19 -44.00 -3.52
C VAL A 758 -4.03 -44.17 -2.27
N GLU A 759 -3.80 -45.27 -1.56
CA GLU A 759 -4.35 -45.53 -0.22
C GLU A 759 -3.26 -45.33 0.82
N GLY A 760 -3.56 -44.65 1.93
CA GLY A 760 -2.61 -44.43 3.02
C GLY A 760 -3.28 -44.02 4.32
N ILE A 761 -2.51 -44.01 5.41
CA ILE A 761 -2.97 -43.58 6.74
C ILE A 761 -2.43 -42.18 7.02
N VAL A 762 -3.29 -41.26 7.45
CA VAL A 762 -2.90 -39.90 7.81
C VAL A 762 -1.92 -39.93 8.99
N SER A 763 -0.71 -39.42 8.78
CA SER A 763 0.40 -39.50 9.74
C SER A 763 0.76 -38.16 10.37
N SER A 764 0.47 -37.04 9.70
CA SER A 764 0.71 -35.69 10.20
C SER A 764 -0.22 -34.68 9.53
N ILE A 765 -0.53 -33.58 10.22
CA ILE A 765 -1.46 -32.53 9.80
C ILE A 765 -0.78 -31.18 9.94
N VAL A 766 -0.95 -30.30 8.94
CA VAL A 766 -0.51 -28.91 8.98
C VAL A 766 -1.75 -28.03 9.15
N LYS A 767 -2.00 -27.58 10.38
CA LYS A 767 -3.19 -26.79 10.75
C LYS A 767 -3.01 -25.31 10.43
N SER A 768 -4.11 -24.60 10.24
CA SER A 768 -4.10 -23.17 9.98
C SER A 768 -5.27 -22.47 10.69
N SER A 769 -4.99 -21.56 11.62
CA SER A 769 -5.97 -20.84 12.44
C SER A 769 -7.23 -20.43 11.66
N GLY A 770 -8.38 -20.77 12.22
CA GLY A 770 -9.71 -20.45 11.68
C GLY A 770 -10.20 -21.33 10.53
N ALA A 771 -9.42 -22.31 10.06
CA ALA A 771 -9.91 -23.29 9.08
C ALA A 771 -10.52 -24.54 9.75
N THR A 772 -11.29 -25.31 8.98
CA THR A 772 -11.88 -26.59 9.42
C THR A 772 -11.39 -27.78 8.60
N LYS A 773 -10.48 -27.52 7.64
CA LYS A 773 -9.87 -28.50 6.74
C LYS A 773 -8.38 -28.20 6.63
N TRP A 774 -7.57 -29.25 6.56
CA TRP A 774 -6.13 -29.15 6.73
C TRP A 774 -5.37 -29.80 5.60
N ASN A 775 -4.14 -29.35 5.39
CA ASN A 775 -3.17 -30.12 4.64
C ASN A 775 -2.61 -31.23 5.52
N PHE A 776 -2.23 -32.35 4.92
CA PHE A 776 -1.84 -33.53 5.69
C PHE A 776 -0.89 -34.43 4.90
N TYR A 777 -0.26 -35.34 5.63
CA TYR A 777 0.58 -36.39 5.08
C TYR A 777 -0.10 -37.74 5.22
N ILE A 778 0.10 -38.61 4.25
CA ILE A 778 -0.30 -40.02 4.33
C ILE A 778 0.91 -40.92 4.25
N THR A 779 0.82 -42.05 4.96
CA THR A 779 1.91 -43.01 5.13
C THR A 779 1.38 -44.43 4.95
N ASP A 780 2.20 -45.29 4.35
CA ASP A 780 2.05 -46.73 4.30
C ASP A 780 3.36 -47.40 4.74
N GLU A 781 3.48 -48.72 4.58
CA GLU A 781 4.68 -49.44 4.98
C GLU A 781 5.94 -49.04 4.19
N THR A 782 5.77 -48.37 3.05
CA THR A 782 6.78 -48.11 2.02
C THR A 782 7.22 -46.65 1.97
N GLY A 783 6.40 -45.69 2.41
CA GLY A 783 6.78 -44.28 2.40
C GLY A 783 5.75 -43.32 2.97
N THR A 784 6.01 -42.02 2.81
CA THR A 784 5.12 -40.92 3.20
C THR A 784 5.06 -39.88 2.08
N ILE A 785 3.88 -39.33 1.80
CA ILE A 785 3.67 -38.25 0.81
C ILE A 785 2.73 -37.19 1.35
N TYR A 786 2.79 -36.00 0.75
CA TYR A 786 1.98 -34.85 1.17
C TYR A 786 0.71 -34.71 0.32
N CYS A 787 -0.37 -34.21 0.91
CA CYS A 787 -1.59 -33.84 0.21
C CYS A 787 -1.84 -32.33 0.33
N LYS A 788 -1.77 -31.64 -0.81
CA LYS A 788 -2.05 -30.19 -0.90
C LYS A 788 -3.53 -29.86 -0.84
N THR A 789 -4.41 -30.81 -1.12
CA THR A 789 -5.85 -30.59 -0.99
C THR A 789 -6.26 -30.64 0.47
N GLN A 790 -6.95 -29.62 0.95
CA GLN A 790 -7.36 -29.55 2.36
C GLN A 790 -8.57 -30.43 2.64
N ALA A 791 -8.50 -31.25 3.70
CA ALA A 791 -9.61 -32.09 4.14
C ALA A 791 -9.79 -32.10 5.67
N ALA A 792 -11.01 -32.41 6.11
CA ALA A 792 -11.31 -32.65 7.51
C ALA A 792 -10.93 -34.11 7.84
N VAL A 793 -9.68 -34.31 8.22
CA VAL A 793 -9.10 -35.62 8.56
C VAL A 793 -8.37 -35.56 9.90
N GLU A 794 -8.26 -36.71 10.57
CA GLU A 794 -7.50 -36.89 11.80
C GLU A 794 -6.32 -37.85 11.59
N VAL A 795 -5.27 -37.73 12.42
CA VAL A 795 -4.17 -38.69 12.42
C VAL A 795 -4.73 -40.09 12.74
N GLY A 796 -4.38 -41.07 11.91
CA GLY A 796 -4.92 -42.43 11.98
C GLY A 796 -6.12 -42.70 11.04
N ASP A 797 -6.66 -41.69 10.36
CA ASP A 797 -7.63 -41.92 9.30
C ASP A 797 -6.97 -42.62 8.11
N LYS A 798 -7.60 -43.70 7.64
CA LYS A 798 -7.21 -44.38 6.41
C LYS A 798 -7.97 -43.75 5.25
N VAL A 799 -7.24 -43.21 4.28
CA VAL A 799 -7.83 -42.46 3.17
C VAL A 799 -7.45 -43.07 1.82
N LEU A 800 -8.39 -42.98 0.88
CA LEU A 800 -8.16 -43.18 -0.55
C LEU A 800 -8.11 -41.80 -1.20
N ILE A 801 -6.98 -41.47 -1.81
CA ILE A 801 -6.78 -40.20 -2.52
C ILE A 801 -6.67 -40.47 -4.01
N LYS A 802 -7.45 -39.74 -4.80
CA LYS A 802 -7.33 -39.71 -6.25
C LYS A 802 -7.03 -38.28 -6.71
N GLY A 803 -5.96 -38.09 -7.48
CA GLY A 803 -5.59 -36.78 -7.98
C GLY A 803 -4.27 -36.78 -8.73
N ASN A 804 -3.89 -35.61 -9.25
CA ASN A 804 -2.64 -35.43 -9.97
C ASN A 804 -1.43 -35.51 -9.04
N MET A 805 -0.40 -36.25 -9.46
CA MET A 805 0.92 -36.18 -8.85
C MET A 805 1.53 -34.80 -9.07
N ASP A 806 2.29 -34.33 -8.09
CA ASP A 806 3.15 -33.16 -8.23
C ASP A 806 4.48 -33.40 -7.50
N LEU A 807 5.51 -32.70 -7.96
CA LEU A 807 6.83 -32.69 -7.34
C LEU A 807 7.25 -31.24 -7.14
N TYR A 808 7.05 -30.74 -5.94
CA TYR A 808 7.32 -29.35 -5.60
C TYR A 808 8.58 -29.24 -4.75
N TYR A 809 9.66 -28.75 -5.35
CA TYR A 809 10.96 -28.61 -4.70
C TYR A 809 11.43 -29.89 -3.99
N GLY A 810 11.23 -31.05 -4.63
CA GLY A 810 11.63 -32.35 -4.07
C GLY A 810 10.66 -32.92 -3.02
N LEU A 811 9.46 -32.34 -2.85
CA LEU A 811 8.35 -32.92 -2.10
C LEU A 811 7.38 -33.63 -3.05
N PRO A 812 7.31 -34.97 -3.03
CA PRO A 812 6.27 -35.72 -3.71
C PRO A 812 4.92 -35.47 -3.02
N GLN A 813 3.94 -35.00 -3.77
CA GLN A 813 2.63 -34.66 -3.23
C GLN A 813 1.52 -34.89 -4.24
N PHE A 814 0.29 -34.98 -3.73
CA PHE A 814 -0.89 -34.71 -4.53
C PHE A 814 -1.07 -33.20 -4.72
N ALA A 815 -1.36 -32.79 -5.96
CA ALA A 815 -1.73 -31.42 -6.27
C ALA A 815 -3.06 -31.02 -5.61
N ASP A 816 -3.36 -29.72 -5.64
CA ASP A 816 -4.67 -29.24 -5.19
C ASP A 816 -5.80 -29.75 -6.11
N GLY A 817 -7.01 -29.92 -5.59
CA GLY A 817 -8.16 -30.47 -6.32
C GLY A 817 -8.30 -31.99 -6.30
N SER A 818 -7.58 -32.70 -5.42
CA SER A 818 -7.68 -34.16 -5.28
C SER A 818 -8.96 -34.60 -4.55
N THR A 819 -9.53 -35.74 -4.92
CA THR A 819 -10.65 -36.36 -4.21
C THR A 819 -10.13 -37.22 -3.06
N ILE A 820 -10.69 -37.04 -1.86
CA ILE A 820 -10.26 -37.74 -0.64
C ILE A 820 -11.46 -38.47 -0.05
N THR A 821 -11.35 -39.78 0.13
CA THR A 821 -12.37 -40.63 0.76
C THR A 821 -11.81 -41.28 2.01
N ILE A 822 -12.43 -41.05 3.17
CA ILE A 822 -12.08 -41.74 4.42
C ILE A 822 -12.68 -43.15 4.37
N LEU A 823 -11.81 -44.17 4.45
CA LEU A 823 -12.18 -45.59 4.42
C LEU A 823 -12.41 -46.14 5.83
N SER A 824 -11.60 -45.73 6.80
CA SER A 824 -11.71 -46.10 8.21
C SER A 824 -10.99 -45.08 9.12
N GLN A 825 -11.32 -45.04 10.40
CA GLN A 825 -10.74 -44.09 11.37
C GLN A 825 -10.00 -44.79 12.52
N GLY A 826 -9.07 -44.10 13.17
CA GLY A 826 -8.38 -44.59 14.38
C GLY A 826 -7.39 -45.74 14.14
N ASN A 827 -6.84 -45.85 12.92
CA ASN A 827 -5.84 -46.86 12.57
C ASN A 827 -4.47 -46.45 13.13
N ALA A 828 -3.62 -47.43 13.43
CA ALA A 828 -2.24 -47.17 13.82
C ALA A 828 -1.42 -46.67 12.63
N VAL A 829 -0.64 -45.59 12.79
CA VAL A 829 0.26 -45.08 11.76
C VAL A 829 1.43 -46.06 11.58
N PRO A 830 1.67 -46.60 10.36
CA PRO A 830 2.77 -47.50 10.12
C PRO A 830 4.10 -46.73 10.15
N THR A 831 5.05 -47.19 10.98
CA THR A 831 6.35 -46.53 11.16
C THR A 831 7.51 -47.26 10.47
N SER A 832 7.23 -48.27 9.62
CA SER A 832 8.28 -49.09 8.99
C SER A 832 9.11 -48.31 7.98
N SER A 833 8.50 -47.30 7.33
CA SER A 833 9.15 -46.40 6.39
C SER A 833 9.88 -45.22 7.07
N PHE A 834 9.78 -45.09 8.40
CA PHE A 834 10.38 -43.99 9.15
C PHE A 834 11.85 -44.28 9.46
N LEU A 835 12.70 -43.28 9.28
CA LEU A 835 14.11 -43.38 9.58
C LEU A 835 14.32 -43.25 11.09
N LYS A 836 14.74 -44.35 11.72
CA LYS A 836 15.09 -44.41 13.15
C LYS A 836 16.59 -44.20 13.33
N ASP A 837 16.99 -43.74 14.51
CA ASP A 837 18.39 -43.59 14.94
C ASP A 837 19.20 -42.52 14.19
N LYS A 838 18.53 -41.57 13.51
CA LYS A 838 19.18 -40.42 12.87
C LYS A 838 19.47 -39.34 13.90
N THR A 839 20.70 -38.84 13.94
CA THR A 839 21.03 -37.68 14.77
C THR A 839 20.56 -36.38 14.13
N LEU A 840 20.39 -35.32 14.92
CA LEU A 840 20.06 -34.00 14.37
C LEU A 840 21.11 -33.49 13.37
N GLU A 841 22.37 -33.88 13.55
CA GLU A 841 23.47 -33.59 12.60
C GLU A 841 23.20 -34.20 11.22
N GLU A 842 22.75 -35.46 11.17
CA GLU A 842 22.40 -36.11 9.90
C GLU A 842 21.15 -35.46 9.27
N VAL A 843 20.15 -35.11 10.07
CA VAL A 843 18.96 -34.39 9.59
C VAL A 843 19.34 -33.02 9.01
N ALA A 844 20.28 -32.31 9.64
CA ALA A 844 20.75 -31.02 9.15
C ALA A 844 21.62 -31.11 7.88
N VAL A 845 22.26 -32.26 7.61
CA VAL A 845 22.92 -32.52 6.33
C VAL A 845 21.87 -32.75 5.24
N ASP A 846 20.88 -33.58 5.53
CA ASP A 846 19.75 -33.86 4.64
C ASP A 846 18.98 -32.59 4.27
N SER A 847 18.82 -31.66 5.23
CA SER A 847 18.12 -30.39 4.99
C SER A 847 18.76 -29.55 3.88
N LYS A 848 20.07 -29.69 3.65
CA LYS A 848 20.84 -28.94 2.66
C LYS A 848 21.03 -29.66 1.33
N ALA A 849 20.44 -30.85 1.17
CA ALA A 849 20.62 -31.67 -0.02
C ALA A 849 19.89 -31.11 -1.27
N GLY A 850 18.99 -30.13 -1.08
CA GLY A 850 18.24 -29.46 -2.14
C GLY A 850 17.16 -30.32 -2.79
N GLU A 851 16.42 -29.74 -3.74
CA GLU A 851 15.26 -30.42 -4.37
C GLU A 851 15.61 -31.75 -5.07
N ASN A 852 16.82 -31.86 -5.63
CA ASN A 852 17.26 -33.05 -6.37
C ASN A 852 17.46 -34.29 -5.48
N ALA A 853 17.56 -34.11 -4.17
CA ALA A 853 17.69 -35.21 -3.23
C ALA A 853 16.36 -35.93 -2.94
N LEU A 854 15.22 -35.34 -3.35
CA LEU A 854 13.87 -35.91 -3.20
C LEU A 854 13.54 -36.31 -1.75
N LEU A 855 14.05 -35.55 -0.78
CA LEU A 855 13.91 -35.84 0.64
C LEU A 855 12.61 -35.31 1.24
N GLY A 856 11.75 -34.63 0.48
CA GLY A 856 10.47 -34.14 0.99
C GLY A 856 9.54 -35.29 1.39
N GLY A 857 8.85 -35.14 2.53
CA GLY A 857 7.98 -36.16 3.09
C GLY A 857 8.72 -37.33 3.75
N ILE A 858 10.05 -37.29 3.88
CA ILE A 858 10.79 -38.26 4.71
C ILE A 858 10.52 -37.96 6.19
N VAL A 859 10.30 -39.03 6.96
CA VAL A 859 10.00 -38.95 8.39
C VAL A 859 11.19 -39.45 9.19
N TYR A 860 11.69 -38.58 10.07
CA TYR A 860 12.76 -38.87 11.02
C TYR A 860 12.13 -39.04 12.40
N MET A 861 12.35 -40.19 13.03
CA MET A 861 11.77 -40.52 14.32
C MET A 861 12.85 -40.67 15.38
N ASP A 862 12.49 -40.40 16.63
CA ASP A 862 13.37 -40.51 17.80
C ASP A 862 14.59 -39.56 17.75
N VAL A 863 14.43 -38.37 17.15
CA VAL A 863 15.49 -37.36 17.05
C VAL A 863 15.53 -36.53 18.33
N GLU A 864 16.64 -36.53 19.05
CA GLU A 864 16.85 -35.68 20.22
C GLU A 864 17.32 -34.27 19.82
N ALA A 865 16.64 -33.22 20.31
CA ALA A 865 17.02 -31.83 20.06
C ALA A 865 16.50 -30.88 21.15
N THR A 866 17.17 -29.73 21.30
CA THR A 866 16.71 -28.60 22.11
C THR A 866 15.83 -27.66 21.29
N VAL A 867 14.69 -27.27 21.84
CA VAL A 867 13.76 -26.33 21.18
C VAL A 867 14.22 -24.90 21.40
N HIS A 868 14.23 -24.09 20.33
CA HIS A 868 14.47 -22.66 20.40
C HIS A 868 13.36 -21.88 19.70
N VAL A 869 12.83 -20.89 20.41
CA VAL A 869 11.78 -20.01 19.90
C VAL A 869 12.21 -18.56 20.10
N SER A 870 12.27 -17.78 19.01
CA SER A 870 12.71 -16.39 19.07
C SER A 870 11.71 -15.51 19.82
N ALA A 871 12.21 -14.59 20.63
CA ALA A 871 11.39 -13.64 21.39
C ALA A 871 10.54 -12.70 20.50
N SER A 872 10.85 -12.60 19.21
CA SER A 872 10.08 -11.83 18.22
C SER A 872 8.94 -12.63 17.58
N GLY A 873 8.87 -13.95 17.79
CA GLY A 873 7.94 -14.83 17.06
C GLY A 873 8.33 -15.04 15.60
N GLU A 874 9.58 -14.72 15.23
CA GLU A 874 10.06 -14.74 13.84
C GLU A 874 10.86 -15.99 13.47
N ARG A 875 11.26 -16.82 14.44
CA ARG A 875 11.99 -18.07 14.16
C ARG A 875 11.74 -19.10 15.24
N ALA A 876 11.42 -20.32 14.84
CA ALA A 876 11.53 -21.50 15.70
C ALA A 876 12.43 -22.53 15.01
N TYR A 877 13.35 -23.08 15.78
CA TYR A 877 14.34 -24.03 15.28
C TYR A 877 14.69 -25.06 16.36
N LEU A 878 15.21 -26.20 15.92
CA LEU A 878 15.72 -27.25 16.79
C LEU A 878 17.24 -27.27 16.72
N SER A 879 17.90 -27.48 17.86
CA SER A 879 19.36 -27.52 17.92
C SER A 879 19.93 -28.71 18.71
N LEU A 880 21.15 -29.09 18.38
CA LEU A 880 21.97 -30.01 19.17
C LEU A 880 23.43 -29.55 19.03
N GLY A 881 23.98 -29.00 20.12
CA GLY A 881 25.28 -28.34 20.06
C GLY A 881 25.25 -27.11 19.15
N SER A 882 26.07 -27.11 18.09
CA SER A 882 26.12 -26.01 17.11
C SER A 882 25.30 -26.24 15.84
N VAL A 883 24.56 -27.36 15.77
CA VAL A 883 23.74 -27.70 14.61
C VAL A 883 22.31 -27.24 14.82
N GLU A 884 21.72 -26.62 13.79
CA GLU A 884 20.35 -26.10 13.80
C GLU A 884 19.56 -26.55 12.56
N ILE A 885 18.26 -26.78 12.73
CA ILE A 885 17.29 -26.94 11.65
C ILE A 885 16.04 -26.08 11.90
N ASP A 886 15.49 -25.47 10.84
CA ASP A 886 14.34 -24.57 10.96
C ASP A 886 13.00 -25.30 10.80
N LEU A 887 11.99 -24.84 11.55
CA LEU A 887 10.62 -25.32 11.46
C LEU A 887 9.80 -24.52 10.43
N TYR A 888 8.87 -25.19 9.75
CA TYR A 888 8.09 -24.62 8.65
C TYR A 888 7.09 -23.53 9.11
N ASN A 889 6.90 -22.46 8.30
CA ASN A 889 5.84 -21.44 8.47
C ASN A 889 5.68 -20.80 9.86
N TYR A 890 6.72 -20.82 10.70
CA TYR A 890 6.63 -20.30 12.06
C TYR A 890 6.26 -18.81 12.14
N THR A 891 6.68 -17.99 11.18
CA THR A 891 6.38 -16.55 11.16
C THR A 891 4.97 -16.20 10.69
N ASN A 892 4.26 -17.17 10.13
CA ASN A 892 2.92 -16.95 9.61
C ASN A 892 1.90 -17.21 10.71
N ALA A 893 1.25 -16.15 11.20
CA ALA A 893 0.26 -16.20 12.28
C ALA A 893 -0.83 -17.26 12.06
N LYS A 894 -1.17 -17.55 10.79
CA LYS A 894 -2.14 -18.60 10.43
C LYS A 894 -1.65 -19.98 10.88
N TYR A 895 -0.39 -20.32 10.71
CA TYR A 895 0.15 -21.65 11.03
C TYR A 895 0.79 -21.70 12.43
N TYR A 896 1.37 -20.59 12.86
CA TYR A 896 2.02 -20.44 14.16
C TYR A 896 1.13 -20.88 15.33
N ALA A 897 -0.09 -20.31 15.43
CA ALA A 897 -0.97 -20.54 16.57
C ALA A 897 -1.34 -22.01 16.77
N GLU A 898 -1.53 -22.75 15.68
CA GLU A 898 -2.04 -24.13 15.72
C GLU A 898 -0.96 -25.21 15.77
N ASN A 899 0.27 -24.90 15.35
CA ASN A 899 1.33 -25.91 15.21
C ASN A 899 2.59 -25.61 16.04
N TYR A 900 2.80 -24.37 16.48
CA TYR A 900 4.09 -23.97 17.06
C TYR A 900 3.99 -23.14 18.34
N GLN A 901 2.85 -22.50 18.63
CA GLN A 901 2.68 -21.71 19.85
C GLN A 901 2.93 -22.52 21.13
N GLU A 902 2.54 -23.80 21.15
CA GLU A 902 2.79 -24.68 22.31
C GLU A 902 4.27 -24.92 22.59
N LEU A 903 5.14 -24.76 21.59
CA LEU A 903 6.59 -24.94 21.72
C LEU A 903 7.25 -23.81 22.53
N GLU A 904 6.59 -22.67 22.71
CA GLU A 904 7.11 -21.56 23.53
C GLU A 904 7.34 -21.99 24.98
N ALA A 905 6.47 -22.85 25.52
CA ALA A 905 6.63 -23.42 26.85
C ALA A 905 7.79 -24.44 26.95
N LEU A 906 8.36 -24.82 25.82
CA LEU A 906 9.46 -25.76 25.67
C LEU A 906 10.76 -25.07 25.25
N ASN A 907 10.79 -23.74 25.14
CA ASN A 907 12.01 -23.03 24.80
C ASN A 907 13.15 -23.42 25.76
N GLU A 908 14.31 -23.75 25.19
CA GLU A 908 15.50 -24.26 25.86
C GLU A 908 15.38 -25.66 26.50
N LYS A 909 14.27 -26.39 26.27
CA LYS A 909 14.11 -27.77 26.72
C LYS A 909 14.50 -28.77 25.63
N THR A 910 15.02 -29.90 26.07
CA THR A 910 15.31 -31.05 25.21
C THR A 910 14.05 -31.89 25.01
N ILE A 911 13.79 -32.25 23.76
CA ILE A 911 12.70 -33.14 23.36
C ILE A 911 13.24 -34.27 22.47
N VAL A 912 12.52 -35.39 22.46
CA VAL A 912 12.62 -36.43 21.43
C VAL A 912 11.47 -36.21 20.46
N VAL A 913 11.77 -35.91 19.20
CA VAL A 913 10.82 -35.42 18.21
C VAL A 913 10.74 -36.33 16.98
N THR A 914 9.54 -36.40 16.40
CA THR A 914 9.28 -36.96 15.07
C THR A 914 9.10 -35.81 14.09
N LEU A 915 9.96 -35.74 13.08
CA LEU A 915 10.02 -34.67 12.10
C LEU A 915 9.63 -35.19 10.72
N VAL A 916 8.77 -34.46 10.02
CA VAL A 916 8.48 -34.69 8.61
C VAL A 916 9.14 -33.57 7.81
N SER A 917 9.98 -33.92 6.84
CA SER A 917 10.59 -32.92 5.97
C SER A 917 9.53 -32.28 5.08
N PHE A 918 9.58 -30.96 5.01
CA PHE A 918 8.69 -30.12 4.22
C PHE A 918 9.53 -29.13 3.43
N ASN A 919 9.27 -28.99 2.13
CA ASN A 919 9.99 -28.02 1.32
C ASN A 919 9.08 -26.96 0.67
N TRP A 920 9.44 -25.70 0.89
CA TRP A 920 8.92 -24.55 0.15
C TRP A 920 10.01 -23.77 -0.58
N TYR A 921 11.30 -24.04 -0.29
CA TYR A 921 12.44 -23.32 -0.84
C TYR A 921 13.30 -24.26 -1.69
N LYS A 922 13.67 -23.81 -2.90
CA LYS A 922 14.44 -24.63 -3.85
C LYS A 922 15.75 -25.23 -3.28
N THR A 923 16.34 -24.59 -2.27
CA THR A 923 17.70 -24.89 -1.77
C THR A 923 17.76 -25.60 -0.43
N GLN A 924 16.69 -25.67 0.37
CA GLN A 924 16.74 -26.20 1.73
C GLN A 924 15.39 -26.74 2.21
N TYR A 925 15.39 -27.88 2.89
CA TYR A 925 14.21 -28.42 3.58
C TYR A 925 14.03 -27.78 4.97
N THR A 926 12.78 -27.52 5.30
CA THR A 926 12.29 -27.20 6.65
C THR A 926 11.56 -28.41 7.22
N TYR A 927 11.11 -28.33 8.47
CA TYR A 927 10.47 -29.48 9.12
C TYR A 927 9.15 -29.11 9.79
N VAL A 928 8.21 -30.06 9.72
CA VAL A 928 6.97 -30.08 10.48
C VAL A 928 7.14 -31.08 11.61
N ILE A 929 6.75 -30.70 12.84
CA ILE A 929 6.73 -31.62 13.97
C ILE A 929 5.46 -32.45 13.89
N ALA A 930 5.60 -33.77 13.75
CA ALA A 930 4.46 -34.69 13.77
C ALA A 930 4.08 -35.10 15.20
N ASN A 931 5.07 -35.30 16.07
CA ASN A 931 4.89 -35.64 17.48
C ASN A 931 6.19 -35.37 18.26
N TYR A 932 6.12 -35.19 19.58
CA TYR A 932 7.30 -35.09 20.45
C TYR A 932 7.02 -35.57 21.89
N VAL A 933 8.09 -35.87 22.61
CA VAL A 933 8.09 -36.18 24.05
C VAL A 933 9.17 -35.33 24.72
N VAL A 934 8.87 -34.74 25.88
CA VAL A 934 9.84 -33.96 26.66
C VAL A 934 10.79 -34.90 27.40
N VAL A 935 12.09 -34.65 27.31
CA VAL A 935 13.10 -35.37 28.10
C VAL A 935 13.13 -34.73 29.50
N GLU A 936 12.84 -35.53 30.54
CA GLU A 936 12.89 -35.10 31.95
C GLU A 936 14.32 -34.80 32.44
#